data_AF-A0A628N2D8-F1
#
_entry.id   AF-A0A628N2D8-F1
#
_cell.length_a   1.000
_cell.length_b   1.000
_cell.length_c   1.000
_cell.angle_alpha   90.00
_cell.angle_beta   90.00
_cell.angle_gamma   90.00
#
_symmetry.space_group_name_H-M   'P 1'
#
loop_
_entity.id
_entity.type
_entity.pdbx_description
1 polymer ?
#
loop_
_entity_poly.entity_id
_entity_poly.type
_entity_poly.pdbx_seq_one_letter_code
_entity_poly.pdbx_strand_id
1 'polypeptide(L)'
;MCLLYVLIFKIRDFFVNLKKLFTFGVLYYPAAVFAADVRPGDEINGQLIYDGDRQNVYGGTVSNTTIFFGGFQEVYDGSVTNTRIDNSGVQWVRGGTVTGTTINNGGRQDVMKSGTVTDTIINDGGSQSVNGGSATGTIINNGGTQNVNGSVTDTIINNGGTQNLSSGSVTDTIINNGGTQNMDGGSVTDTIINNGGTQNVEGGSVTDTIIYNRGTQYVTGGSVTGTIINDGGDLYAHGGSVSNTVINGGLLDAAGLSTVIKNTVVNNDGHFEVLNGNITDTTINNGSQNIRGNTLVSGTVINNGGRLAVFDNSVATDTTVTHGGAVYVYSGTVNNVDVSGQDAGLYLEPARNNMKPVITGDITISDKGRIVLSYGADSSGADMTVSNDASLQLNNAGACTTNCLYTLNSLALSGGSVALYNTPPGASTGWNTLNLSSLSGNGDFYMHTEVASGKGDLLNITGNATGSFRLFVQDSGVSPTSDDSLLLVKTGGGGAVFTLGNKGGLVELGTWEYRLKENNSGSWLLSPDLRPAPQPDPLPQPDPVPQPDPVPQPDPVPQPDPVPQPDPVPQPDPAPQPDPAPQPDPVPQPDPAPQPDPAPQPDPAPQPDPAPQPELPAENIKRRISASTAAVLNMAAVQPLVFDAELESVRERLQARKMAGRDDPLWMTQYNTRNNVSTSAGAEFKQTLGGLIMGIDRLSQYEKSSGTLGAFFSYSHSNIGFSRGGEGYVDSYSFGAYAGLQHESGFYLDSIAKANLFDNNVKGRMNNGGAADGDYRTWGIGAHLESGIRLSNNNWSATPYMAFTGFTGSARKYALSNGMQADVDTTRMLRAEAGLGMDYRLILSNGGELQPWLKISARQELADNNQVTINNRDRFNNDLSGMRGVFQTGVHAKITDNLTGHLSAGYGDGAGVQSPWRATVGMSWSF
;
A
#
# COMPACT_ATOMS: atom_id res chain seq x y z
N MET A 1 -94.05 -7.44 16.69
CA MET A 1 -95.14 -6.53 17.04
C MET A 1 -94.81 -5.92 18.40
N CYS A 2 -94.03 -4.85 18.43
CA CYS A 2 -94.29 -3.53 17.86
C CYS A 2 -94.82 -2.58 18.93
N LEU A 3 -94.09 -1.49 19.03
CA LEU A 3 -94.63 -0.13 19.08
C LEU A 3 -95.31 0.36 20.36
N LEU A 4 -95.64 -0.47 21.35
CA LEU A 4 -96.15 0.06 22.63
C LEU A 4 -95.12 0.07 23.78
N TYR A 5 -93.90 -0.42 23.52
CA TYR A 5 -92.73 -0.23 24.39
C TYR A 5 -91.88 1.00 23.98
N VAL A 6 -92.21 1.65 22.86
CA VAL A 6 -91.40 2.74 22.26
C VAL A 6 -91.97 4.14 22.56
N LEU A 7 -93.22 4.29 23.02
CA LEU A 7 -93.83 5.61 23.25
C LEU A 7 -93.80 6.08 24.71
N ILE A 8 -93.78 5.17 25.70
CA ILE A 8 -93.71 5.55 27.13
C ILE A 8 -92.24 5.74 27.60
N PHE A 9 -91.27 5.10 26.93
CA PHE A 9 -89.85 5.36 27.18
C PHE A 9 -89.35 6.69 26.58
N LYS A 10 -89.95 7.19 25.49
CA LYS A 10 -89.52 8.46 24.86
C LYS A 10 -89.93 9.74 25.61
N ILE A 11 -90.95 9.72 26.47
CA ILE A 11 -91.33 10.92 27.27
C ILE A 11 -90.55 10.98 28.60
N ARG A 12 -90.14 9.83 29.13
CA ARG A 12 -89.30 9.79 30.33
C ARG A 12 -87.83 10.11 30.01
N ASP A 13 -87.32 9.70 28.84
CA ASP A 13 -85.99 10.12 28.37
C ASP A 13 -85.92 11.57 27.88
N PHE A 14 -87.06 12.20 27.54
CA PHE A 14 -87.12 13.64 27.26
C PHE A 14 -87.01 14.49 28.55
N PHE A 15 -87.67 14.09 29.65
CA PHE A 15 -87.55 14.79 30.94
C PHE A 15 -86.28 14.43 31.74
N VAL A 16 -85.69 13.27 31.51
CA VAL A 16 -84.37 12.93 32.05
C VAL A 16 -83.25 13.63 31.27
N ASN A 17 -83.41 13.92 29.97
CA ASN A 17 -82.46 14.75 29.23
C ASN A 17 -82.67 16.27 29.41
N LEU A 18 -83.87 16.76 29.75
CA LEU A 18 -84.06 18.18 30.10
C LEU A 18 -83.56 18.52 31.52
N LYS A 19 -83.51 17.55 32.44
CA LYS A 19 -82.82 17.68 33.74
C LYS A 19 -81.30 17.51 33.68
N LYS A 20 -80.75 17.06 32.54
CA LYS A 20 -79.29 17.09 32.27
C LYS A 20 -78.85 18.34 31.50
N LEU A 21 -79.77 19.20 31.06
CA LEU A 21 -79.45 20.46 30.38
C LEU A 21 -79.65 21.72 31.26
N PHE A 22 -80.38 21.63 32.37
CA PHE A 22 -80.51 22.71 33.36
C PHE A 22 -80.58 22.15 34.78
N THR A 23 -79.44 21.75 35.32
CA THR A 23 -79.21 21.77 36.77
C THR A 23 -77.72 22.01 36.96
N PHE A 24 -77.35 23.29 36.86
CA PHE A 24 -76.22 23.85 37.58
C PHE A 24 -76.30 23.31 39.01
N GLY A 25 -75.41 22.38 39.33
CA GLY A 25 -75.15 21.97 40.69
C GLY A 25 -74.53 23.15 41.41
N VAL A 26 -75.38 23.98 42.01
CA VAL A 26 -75.03 24.83 43.14
C VAL A 26 -74.62 23.88 44.26
N LEU A 27 -73.36 23.48 44.25
CA LEU A 27 -72.64 23.17 45.47
C LEU A 27 -72.48 24.50 46.20
N TYR A 28 -73.05 24.53 47.40
CA TYR A 28 -72.88 25.56 48.42
C TYR A 28 -71.41 26.01 48.47
N TYR A 29 -71.11 27.18 47.89
CA TYR A 29 -69.92 27.93 48.25
C TYR A 29 -70.26 28.71 49.53
N PRO A 30 -69.42 28.69 50.57
CA PRO A 30 -69.54 29.67 51.64
C PRO A 30 -69.43 31.08 51.02
N ALA A 31 -70.07 32.06 51.64
CA ALA A 31 -70.17 33.45 51.19
C ALA A 31 -68.97 33.91 50.35
N ALA A 32 -69.24 34.45 49.15
CA ALA A 32 -68.25 35.12 48.32
C ALA A 32 -67.50 36.16 49.18
N VAL A 33 -66.31 35.81 49.63
CA VAL A 33 -65.36 36.76 50.19
C VAL A 33 -64.86 37.50 48.96
N PHE A 34 -65.30 38.75 48.78
CA PHE A 34 -64.71 39.64 47.79
C PHE A 34 -63.20 39.56 47.91
N ALA A 35 -62.50 39.50 46.78
CA ALA A 35 -61.05 39.51 46.78
C ALA A 35 -60.54 40.78 47.47
N ALA A 36 -60.10 40.64 48.71
CA ALA A 36 -59.57 41.75 49.49
C ALA A 36 -58.08 41.92 49.20
N ASP A 37 -57.63 43.17 49.26
CA ASP A 37 -56.21 43.47 49.25
C ASP A 37 -55.53 42.83 50.46
N VAL A 38 -54.41 42.16 50.22
CA VAL A 38 -53.63 41.44 51.22
C VAL A 38 -52.50 42.35 51.68
N ARG A 39 -52.40 42.62 52.99
CA ARG A 39 -51.43 43.55 53.59
C ARG A 39 -50.37 42.80 54.40
N PRO A 40 -49.31 43.48 54.88
CA PRO A 40 -48.28 42.80 55.66
C PRO A 40 -48.86 42.14 56.91
N GLY A 41 -48.59 40.85 57.09
CA GLY A 41 -49.10 40.02 58.19
C GLY A 41 -50.41 39.29 57.91
N ASP A 42 -51.08 39.57 56.77
CA ASP A 42 -52.24 38.79 56.34
C ASP A 42 -51.78 37.46 55.72
N GLU A 43 -52.49 36.38 56.04
CA GLU A 43 -52.34 35.06 55.42
C GLU A 43 -53.69 34.60 54.85
N ILE A 44 -53.76 34.39 53.54
CA ILE A 44 -54.99 33.97 52.86
C ILE A 44 -54.77 32.63 52.15
N ASN A 45 -55.71 31.68 52.33
CA ASN A 45 -55.63 30.35 51.74
C ASN A 45 -56.91 29.96 51.00
N GLY A 46 -56.78 29.33 49.83
CA GLY A 46 -57.88 28.67 49.12
C GLY A 46 -58.83 29.62 48.40
N GLN A 47 -58.34 30.78 47.97
CA GLN A 47 -59.17 31.84 47.42
C GLN A 47 -59.53 31.62 45.95
N LEU A 48 -60.74 32.02 45.60
CA LEU A 48 -61.26 32.01 44.24
C LEU A 48 -61.43 33.46 43.75
N ILE A 49 -60.78 33.84 42.64
CA ILE A 49 -60.85 35.18 42.03
C ILE A 49 -61.56 35.03 40.68
N TYR A 50 -62.79 35.57 40.57
CA TYR A 50 -63.67 35.40 39.41
C TYR A 50 -63.93 36.73 38.67
N ASP A 51 -64.62 36.69 37.53
CA ASP A 51 -65.03 37.82 36.69
C ASP A 51 -65.30 39.13 37.44
N GLY A 52 -64.43 40.12 37.23
CA GLY A 52 -64.48 41.45 37.84
C GLY A 52 -63.78 41.58 39.20
N ASP A 53 -63.43 40.49 39.85
CA ASP A 53 -62.68 40.50 41.12
C ASP A 53 -61.20 40.83 40.89
N ARG A 54 -60.66 41.62 41.80
CA ARG A 54 -59.24 42.00 41.83
C ARG A 54 -58.66 41.82 43.22
N GLN A 55 -57.53 41.11 43.32
CA GLN A 55 -56.73 41.04 44.53
C GLN A 55 -55.37 41.73 44.32
N ASN A 56 -55.04 42.71 45.16
CA ASN A 56 -53.66 43.21 45.24
C ASN A 56 -52.97 42.64 46.48
N VAL A 57 -51.74 42.16 46.33
CA VAL A 57 -50.93 41.59 47.43
C VAL A 57 -49.78 42.55 47.75
N TYR A 58 -49.89 43.23 48.89
CA TYR A 58 -48.90 44.16 49.46
C TYR A 58 -48.26 43.53 50.72
N GLY A 59 -47.18 42.77 50.57
CA GLY A 59 -46.36 42.26 51.69
C GLY A 59 -46.94 41.11 52.53
N GLY A 60 -48.18 40.67 52.29
CA GLY A 60 -48.76 39.48 52.94
C GLY A 60 -48.54 38.18 52.16
N THR A 61 -49.08 37.06 52.67
CA THR A 61 -48.95 35.73 52.06
C THR A 61 -50.29 35.20 51.54
N VAL A 62 -50.26 34.59 50.35
CA VAL A 62 -51.44 33.96 49.74
C VAL A 62 -51.09 32.56 49.25
N SER A 63 -51.95 31.57 49.47
CA SER A 63 -51.75 30.20 49.01
C SER A 63 -52.99 29.58 48.36
N ASN A 64 -52.78 28.68 47.41
CA ASN A 64 -53.82 27.85 46.78
C ASN A 64 -54.93 28.68 46.12
N THR A 65 -54.57 29.75 45.42
CA THR A 65 -55.50 30.64 44.72
C THR A 65 -55.91 30.06 43.36
N THR A 66 -57.17 30.17 42.98
CA THR A 66 -57.63 29.94 41.60
C THR A 66 -58.14 31.24 40.98
N ILE A 67 -57.59 31.64 39.83
CA ILE A 67 -57.94 32.84 39.06
C ILE A 67 -58.58 32.41 37.75
N PHE A 68 -59.83 32.77 37.49
CA PHE A 68 -60.58 32.26 36.34
C PHE A 68 -61.67 33.23 35.83
N PHE A 69 -62.05 33.10 34.56
CA PHE A 69 -63.08 33.94 33.88
C PHE A 69 -62.88 35.45 34.05
N GLY A 70 -61.67 35.96 33.81
CA GLY A 70 -61.39 37.40 33.86
C GLY A 70 -61.04 37.96 35.25
N GLY A 71 -60.97 37.11 36.29
CA GLY A 71 -60.41 37.49 37.57
C GLY A 71 -58.94 37.93 37.49
N PHE A 72 -58.51 38.80 38.40
CA PHE A 72 -57.21 39.47 38.34
C PHE A 72 -56.47 39.48 39.69
N GLN A 73 -55.20 39.08 39.71
CA GLN A 73 -54.33 39.20 40.90
C GLN A 73 -53.07 40.00 40.56
N GLU A 74 -52.68 40.93 41.42
CA GLU A 74 -51.45 41.70 41.29
C GLU A 74 -50.61 41.59 42.56
N VAL A 75 -49.33 41.21 42.42
CA VAL A 75 -48.41 40.94 43.53
C VAL A 75 -47.30 41.99 43.54
N TYR A 76 -47.30 42.90 44.51
CA TYR A 76 -46.36 44.02 44.57
C TYR A 76 -45.09 43.70 45.37
N ASP A 77 -45.22 43.20 46.60
CA ASP A 77 -44.09 42.89 47.50
C ASP A 77 -44.41 41.73 48.47
N GLY A 78 -45.52 41.03 48.25
CA GLY A 78 -45.92 39.84 49.02
C GLY A 78 -45.49 38.52 48.38
N SER A 79 -45.87 37.41 49.02
CA SER A 79 -45.56 36.05 48.60
C SER A 79 -46.83 35.28 48.24
N VAL A 80 -46.86 34.67 47.06
CA VAL A 80 -47.99 33.85 46.60
C VAL A 80 -47.52 32.44 46.25
N THR A 81 -48.26 31.42 46.66
CA THR A 81 -47.93 30.02 46.38
C THR A 81 -49.11 29.25 45.77
N ASN A 82 -48.81 28.29 44.89
CA ASN A 82 -49.78 27.34 44.31
C ASN A 82 -50.97 28.03 43.63
N THR A 83 -50.71 29.00 42.76
CA THR A 83 -51.78 29.66 41.99
C THR A 83 -52.17 28.83 40.77
N ARG A 84 -53.47 28.66 40.54
CA ARG A 84 -54.01 28.11 39.28
C ARG A 84 -54.68 29.23 38.48
N ILE A 85 -54.30 29.39 37.20
CA ILE A 85 -54.85 30.42 36.31
C ILE A 85 -55.52 29.74 35.12
N ASP A 86 -56.82 29.95 34.93
CA ASP A 86 -57.61 29.35 33.86
C ASP A 86 -58.46 30.41 33.13
N ASN A 87 -58.98 30.10 31.93
CA ASN A 87 -60.12 30.76 31.29
C ASN A 87 -60.08 32.31 31.35
N SER A 88 -59.05 32.96 30.82
CA SER A 88 -58.87 34.44 30.85
C SER A 88 -58.53 35.05 32.22
N GLY A 89 -58.21 34.25 33.23
CA GLY A 89 -57.63 34.75 34.49
C GLY A 89 -56.23 35.35 34.27
N VAL A 90 -55.87 36.37 35.05
CA VAL A 90 -54.59 37.09 34.92
C VAL A 90 -53.90 37.27 36.27
N GLN A 91 -52.59 37.00 36.30
CA GLN A 91 -51.71 37.34 37.43
C GLN A 91 -50.58 38.26 36.99
N TRP A 92 -50.44 39.41 37.64
CA TRP A 92 -49.30 40.33 37.48
C TRP A 92 -48.37 40.24 38.68
N VAL A 93 -47.07 40.07 38.43
CA VAL A 93 -46.05 40.02 39.48
C VAL A 93 -45.11 41.21 39.30
N ARG A 94 -45.20 42.19 40.20
CA ARG A 94 -44.47 43.47 40.16
C ARG A 94 -43.71 43.72 41.46
N GLY A 95 -42.60 43.01 41.68
CA GLY A 95 -41.76 43.16 42.88
C GLY A 95 -41.89 42.02 43.91
N GLY A 96 -43.04 41.34 43.94
CA GLY A 96 -43.28 40.21 44.84
C GLY A 96 -42.77 38.87 44.29
N THR A 97 -42.98 37.81 45.08
CA THR A 97 -42.53 36.44 44.75
C THR A 97 -43.70 35.49 44.59
N VAL A 98 -43.72 34.71 43.52
CA VAL A 98 -44.73 33.67 43.28
C VAL A 98 -44.08 32.31 43.05
N THR A 99 -44.59 31.26 43.68
CA THR A 99 -44.08 29.89 43.52
C THR A 99 -45.19 28.90 43.17
N GLY A 100 -44.94 27.99 42.22
CA GLY A 100 -45.86 26.88 41.92
C GLY A 100 -47.11 27.29 41.15
N THR A 101 -47.00 28.27 40.23
CA THR A 101 -48.14 28.67 39.40
C THR A 101 -48.42 27.63 38.31
N THR A 102 -49.67 27.20 38.15
CA THR A 102 -50.15 26.43 36.99
C THR A 102 -51.03 27.28 36.09
N ILE A 103 -50.62 27.49 34.84
CA ILE A 103 -51.32 28.29 33.83
C ILE A 103 -51.94 27.35 32.80
N ASN A 104 -53.26 27.35 32.65
CA ASN A 104 -53.97 26.52 31.67
C ASN A 104 -54.64 27.39 30.61
N ASN A 105 -55.46 26.78 29.75
CA ASN A 105 -56.10 27.41 28.60
C ASN A 105 -56.70 28.80 28.90
N GLY A 106 -56.21 29.81 28.18
CA GLY A 106 -56.60 31.21 28.30
C GLY A 106 -56.06 31.95 29.52
N GLY A 107 -55.37 31.27 30.45
CA GLY A 107 -54.74 31.90 31.61
C GLY A 107 -53.45 32.65 31.25
N ARG A 108 -53.15 33.74 31.95
CA ARG A 108 -51.96 34.57 31.73
C ARG A 108 -51.24 34.97 33.01
N GLN A 109 -49.91 34.87 33.02
CA GLN A 109 -49.05 35.45 34.05
C GLN A 109 -48.07 36.45 33.42
N ASP A 110 -48.06 37.69 33.89
CA ASP A 110 -47.06 38.70 33.49
C ASP A 110 -46.10 38.97 34.66
N VAL A 111 -44.83 38.61 34.48
CA VAL A 111 -43.75 38.86 35.43
C VAL A 111 -43.02 40.12 34.99
N MET A 112 -43.17 41.18 35.77
CA MET A 112 -42.64 42.50 35.44
C MET A 112 -41.40 42.82 36.25
N LYS A 113 -40.82 44.00 36.04
CA LYS A 113 -39.62 44.47 36.75
C LYS A 113 -39.67 44.17 38.26
N SER A 114 -38.59 43.57 38.76
CA SER A 114 -38.42 43.14 40.16
C SER A 114 -39.35 42.02 40.63
N GLY A 115 -40.32 41.58 39.85
CA GLY A 115 -41.11 40.38 40.14
C GLY A 115 -40.29 39.11 39.93
N THR A 116 -40.51 38.12 40.80
CA THR A 116 -39.83 36.81 40.74
C THR A 116 -40.85 35.70 40.76
N VAL A 117 -40.72 34.74 39.85
CA VAL A 117 -41.55 33.53 39.83
C VAL A 117 -40.71 32.27 39.77
N THR A 118 -41.18 31.21 40.43
CA THR A 118 -40.50 29.91 40.51
C THR A 118 -41.48 28.77 40.26
N ASP A 119 -41.01 27.69 39.65
CA ASP A 119 -41.77 26.44 39.44
C ASP A 119 -43.11 26.65 38.71
N THR A 120 -43.11 27.49 37.67
CA THR A 120 -44.32 27.74 36.87
C THR A 120 -44.54 26.62 35.86
N ILE A 121 -45.73 26.04 35.81
CA ILE A 121 -46.16 25.07 34.80
C ILE A 121 -47.12 25.75 33.83
N ILE A 122 -46.80 25.72 32.54
CA ILE A 122 -47.60 26.31 31.47
C ILE A 122 -48.17 25.17 30.61
N ASN A 123 -49.48 25.01 30.59
CA ASN A 123 -50.19 23.98 29.83
C ASN A 123 -50.88 24.58 28.58
N ASP A 124 -51.57 23.72 27.82
CA ASP A 124 -52.24 24.07 26.57
C ASP A 124 -53.07 25.35 26.66
N GLY A 125 -52.76 26.33 25.80
CA GLY A 125 -53.39 27.63 25.74
C GLY A 125 -53.03 28.61 26.87
N GLY A 126 -52.15 28.24 27.80
CA GLY A 126 -51.63 29.10 28.86
C GLY A 126 -50.42 29.94 28.41
N SER A 127 -50.24 31.12 28.98
CA SER A 127 -49.12 32.00 28.64
C SER A 127 -48.45 32.67 29.85
N GLN A 128 -47.12 32.68 29.86
CA GLN A 128 -46.31 33.50 30.76
C GLN A 128 -45.53 34.54 29.93
N SER A 129 -45.51 35.81 30.38
CA SER A 129 -44.65 36.84 29.81
C SER A 129 -43.71 37.40 30.87
N VAL A 130 -42.41 37.26 30.67
CA VAL A 130 -41.37 37.74 31.59
C VAL A 130 -40.76 39.02 31.02
N ASN A 131 -41.27 40.17 31.45
CA ASN A 131 -40.88 41.51 30.96
C ASN A 131 -40.09 42.28 32.03
N GLY A 132 -38.76 42.09 32.06
CA GLY A 132 -37.85 42.74 33.02
C GLY A 132 -37.85 42.14 34.44
N GLY A 133 -38.69 41.14 34.71
CA GLY A 133 -38.64 40.31 35.93
C GLY A 133 -37.80 39.05 35.76
N SER A 134 -37.92 38.11 36.70
CA SER A 134 -37.18 36.83 36.71
C SER A 134 -38.11 35.62 36.84
N ALA A 135 -37.82 34.55 36.09
CA ALA A 135 -38.47 33.24 36.22
C ALA A 135 -37.44 32.10 36.31
N THR A 136 -37.65 31.15 37.20
CA THR A 136 -36.79 29.96 37.38
C THR A 136 -37.62 28.69 37.42
N GLY A 137 -37.15 27.60 36.79
CA GLY A 137 -37.83 26.29 36.88
C GLY A 137 -39.15 26.23 36.10
N THR A 138 -39.31 27.02 35.04
CA THR A 138 -40.54 26.99 34.23
C THR A 138 -40.62 25.69 33.42
N ILE A 139 -41.75 25.00 33.48
CA ILE A 139 -42.06 23.83 32.63
C ILE A 139 -43.13 24.23 31.61
N ILE A 140 -42.80 24.13 30.33
CA ILE A 140 -43.70 24.47 29.22
C ILE A 140 -44.17 23.18 28.54
N ASN A 141 -45.46 22.85 28.70
CA ASN A 141 -46.08 21.68 28.11
C ASN A 141 -46.77 22.00 26.77
N ASN A 142 -47.32 20.97 26.12
CA ASN A 142 -48.00 21.07 24.83
C ASN A 142 -49.00 22.24 24.78
N GLY A 143 -48.80 23.16 23.83
CA GLY A 143 -49.63 24.35 23.61
C GLY A 143 -49.39 25.50 24.60
N GLY A 144 -48.49 25.35 25.57
CA GLY A 144 -48.06 26.41 26.48
C GLY A 144 -47.02 27.33 25.84
N THR A 145 -47.00 28.61 26.23
CA THR A 145 -46.05 29.60 25.69
C THR A 145 -45.42 30.48 26.77
N GLN A 146 -44.09 30.62 26.75
CA GLN A 146 -43.35 31.61 27.54
C GLN A 146 -42.73 32.67 26.62
N ASN A 147 -43.02 33.96 26.84
CA ASN A 147 -42.42 35.07 26.11
C ASN A 147 -41.44 35.83 27.01
N VAL A 148 -40.19 35.99 26.58
CA VAL A 148 -39.08 36.46 27.41
C VAL A 148 -38.50 37.78 26.89
N ASN A 149 -38.49 38.78 27.78
CA ASN A 149 -37.79 40.07 27.69
C ASN A 149 -37.05 40.41 29.00
N GLY A 150 -36.87 39.43 29.88
CA GLY A 150 -36.31 39.55 31.24
C GLY A 150 -35.20 38.53 31.48
N SER A 151 -35.15 37.93 32.66
CA SER A 151 -34.19 36.87 33.00
C SER A 151 -34.92 35.55 33.26
N VAL A 152 -34.52 34.48 32.59
CA VAL A 152 -35.10 33.15 32.76
C VAL A 152 -34.01 32.10 32.95
N THR A 153 -34.22 31.15 33.85
CA THR A 153 -33.26 30.09 34.17
C THR A 153 -33.98 28.75 34.36
N ASP A 154 -33.30 27.63 34.13
CA ASP A 154 -33.79 26.27 34.38
C ASP A 154 -35.14 25.95 33.69
N THR A 155 -35.29 26.34 32.42
CA THR A 155 -36.54 26.09 31.68
C THR A 155 -36.55 24.72 31.03
N ILE A 156 -37.65 23.98 31.18
CA ILE A 156 -37.90 22.72 30.49
C ILE A 156 -39.02 22.92 29.45
N ILE A 157 -38.70 22.70 28.18
CA ILE A 157 -39.65 22.82 27.07
C ILE A 157 -40.01 21.42 26.58
N ASN A 158 -41.24 20.98 26.83
CA ASN A 158 -41.75 19.67 26.43
C ASN A 158 -42.46 19.74 25.07
N ASN A 159 -42.89 18.57 24.56
CA ASN A 159 -43.57 18.42 23.29
C ASN A 159 -44.70 19.44 23.09
N GLY A 160 -44.59 20.27 22.04
CA GLY A 160 -45.54 21.32 21.68
C GLY A 160 -45.49 22.58 22.54
N GLY A 161 -44.57 22.66 23.52
CA GLY A 161 -44.30 23.87 24.28
C GLY A 161 -43.37 24.83 23.52
N THR A 162 -43.57 26.13 23.71
CA THR A 162 -42.77 27.18 23.03
C THR A 162 -42.20 28.21 24.02
N GLN A 163 -40.91 28.51 23.91
CA GLN A 163 -40.29 29.70 24.52
C GLN A 163 -39.87 30.67 23.42
N ASN A 164 -40.30 31.93 23.48
CA ASN A 164 -39.89 32.98 22.56
C ASN A 164 -39.04 34.02 23.29
N LEU A 165 -37.84 34.28 22.80
CA LEU A 165 -36.91 35.27 23.33
C LEU A 165 -36.73 36.41 22.32
N SER A 166 -37.16 37.62 22.69
CA SER A 166 -36.94 38.82 21.86
C SER A 166 -35.84 39.73 22.45
N SER A 167 -35.64 39.71 23.77
CA SER A 167 -34.59 40.44 24.48
C SER A 167 -34.33 39.83 25.87
N GLY A 168 -33.26 40.22 26.56
CA GLY A 168 -32.95 39.68 27.89
C GLY A 168 -32.01 38.47 27.87
N SER A 169 -32.08 37.61 28.89
CA SER A 169 -31.15 36.50 29.11
C SER A 169 -31.88 35.23 29.54
N VAL A 170 -31.49 34.11 28.92
CA VAL A 170 -31.97 32.76 29.24
C VAL A 170 -30.77 31.85 29.51
N THR A 171 -30.76 31.09 30.59
CA THR A 171 -29.72 30.06 30.86
C THR A 171 -30.35 28.72 31.21
N ASP A 172 -29.58 27.64 31.06
CA ASP A 172 -29.93 26.30 31.55
C ASP A 172 -31.26 25.77 30.99
N THR A 173 -31.43 25.86 29.66
CA THR A 173 -32.66 25.42 28.99
C THR A 173 -32.53 23.98 28.49
N ILE A 174 -33.52 23.15 28.81
CA ILE A 174 -33.68 21.80 28.26
C ILE A 174 -34.84 21.78 27.27
N ILE A 175 -34.54 21.48 26.01
CA ILE A 175 -35.53 21.35 24.94
C ILE A 175 -35.75 19.87 24.64
N ASN A 176 -36.89 19.33 25.05
CA ASN A 176 -37.27 17.93 24.82
C ASN A 176 -37.99 17.74 23.48
N ASN A 177 -38.26 16.48 23.11
CA ASN A 177 -38.92 16.10 21.87
C ASN A 177 -40.16 16.95 21.57
N GLY A 178 -40.16 17.68 20.46
CA GLY A 178 -41.23 18.55 19.99
C GLY A 178 -41.34 19.90 20.71
N GLY A 179 -40.46 20.19 21.67
CA GLY A 179 -40.33 21.52 22.27
C GLY A 179 -39.55 22.47 21.36
N THR A 180 -39.87 23.77 21.42
CA THR A 180 -39.25 24.80 20.58
C THR A 180 -38.80 26.01 21.39
N GLN A 181 -37.56 26.46 21.18
CA GLN A 181 -37.07 27.78 21.61
C GLN A 181 -36.80 28.66 20.38
N ASN A 182 -37.45 29.82 20.30
CA ASN A 182 -37.24 30.80 19.22
C ASN A 182 -36.51 32.01 19.78
N MET A 183 -35.50 32.49 19.05
CA MET A 183 -34.64 33.59 19.46
C MET A 183 -34.49 34.63 18.35
N ASP A 184 -35.03 35.83 18.59
CA ASP A 184 -34.92 36.99 17.69
C ASP A 184 -33.88 38.01 18.19
N GLY A 185 -33.45 37.90 19.45
CA GLY A 185 -32.52 38.80 20.13
C GLY A 185 -32.17 38.33 21.54
N GLY A 186 -31.39 39.12 22.30
CA GLY A 186 -30.95 38.76 23.65
C GLY A 186 -29.78 37.78 23.70
N SER A 187 -29.64 37.05 24.82
CA SER A 187 -28.57 36.06 25.05
C SER A 187 -29.13 34.75 25.63
N VAL A 188 -28.67 33.63 25.08
CA VAL A 188 -28.96 32.28 25.58
C VAL A 188 -27.64 31.57 25.89
N THR A 189 -27.52 30.93 27.06
CA THR A 189 -26.37 30.08 27.40
C THR A 189 -26.83 28.71 27.90
N ASP A 190 -25.96 27.71 27.82
CA ASP A 190 -26.14 26.40 28.44
C ASP A 190 -27.46 25.71 28.03
N THR A 191 -27.65 25.56 26.72
CA THR A 191 -28.85 24.89 26.17
C THR A 191 -28.57 23.43 25.85
N ILE A 192 -29.43 22.53 26.34
CA ILE A 192 -29.43 21.11 25.96
C ILE A 192 -30.63 20.86 25.04
N ILE A 193 -30.33 20.46 23.80
CA ILE A 193 -31.34 20.05 22.81
C ILE A 193 -31.38 18.52 22.77
N ASN A 194 -32.40 17.95 23.39
CA ASN A 194 -32.64 16.51 23.38
C ASN A 194 -33.33 16.07 22.07
N ASN A 195 -33.49 14.75 21.90
CA ASN A 195 -34.10 14.14 20.72
C ASN A 195 -35.44 14.77 20.33
N GLY A 196 -35.49 15.39 19.15
CA GLY A 196 -36.65 16.04 18.56
C GLY A 196 -36.93 17.46 19.08
N GLY A 197 -36.10 18.01 19.97
CA GLY A 197 -36.14 19.41 20.37
C GLY A 197 -35.59 20.33 19.28
N THR A 198 -36.05 21.57 19.23
CA THR A 198 -35.61 22.57 18.23
C THR A 198 -35.26 23.91 18.87
N GLN A 199 -34.11 24.48 18.50
CA GLN A 199 -33.75 25.87 18.79
C GLN A 199 -33.61 26.64 17.46
N ASN A 200 -34.33 27.75 17.33
CA ASN A 200 -34.27 28.64 16.17
C ASN A 200 -33.60 29.96 16.57
N VAL A 201 -32.50 30.31 15.90
CA VAL A 201 -31.69 31.50 16.16
C VAL A 201 -31.73 32.42 14.94
N GLU A 202 -32.55 33.47 15.03
CA GLU A 202 -32.69 34.51 14.02
C GLU A 202 -31.87 35.77 14.38
N GLY A 203 -31.55 35.98 15.66
CA GLY A 203 -30.76 37.10 16.16
C GLY A 203 -30.19 36.90 17.57
N GLY A 204 -29.38 37.85 18.04
CA GLY A 204 -28.76 37.80 19.38
C GLY A 204 -27.52 36.88 19.47
N SER A 205 -27.23 36.37 20.68
CA SER A 205 -26.03 35.54 20.97
C SER A 205 -26.36 34.26 21.74
N VAL A 206 -25.93 33.11 21.20
CA VAL A 206 -26.05 31.80 21.85
C VAL A 206 -24.67 31.25 22.18
N THR A 207 -24.46 30.79 23.41
CA THR A 207 -23.24 30.07 23.81
C THR A 207 -23.55 28.69 24.39
N ASP A 208 -22.61 27.76 24.25
CA ASP A 208 -22.58 26.49 24.98
C ASP A 208 -23.86 25.65 24.79
N THR A 209 -24.17 25.36 23.52
CA THR A 209 -25.29 24.48 23.16
C THR A 209 -24.81 23.05 22.98
N ILE A 210 -25.49 22.08 23.60
CA ILE A 210 -25.26 20.65 23.38
C ILE A 210 -26.45 20.07 22.63
N ILE A 211 -26.18 19.46 21.48
CA ILE A 211 -27.18 18.84 20.62
C ILE A 211 -27.02 17.32 20.68
N TYR A 212 -28.08 16.61 21.06
CA TYR A 212 -28.14 15.14 21.05
C TYR A 212 -28.96 14.61 19.87
N ASN A 213 -28.98 13.29 19.70
CA ASN A 213 -29.60 12.58 18.56
C ASN A 213 -31.01 13.09 18.20
N ARG A 214 -31.18 13.60 16.98
CA ARG A 214 -32.37 14.25 16.37
C ARG A 214 -32.79 15.58 17.01
N GLY A 215 -31.98 16.15 17.89
CA GLY A 215 -32.10 17.55 18.27
C GLY A 215 -31.59 18.44 17.14
N THR A 216 -32.18 19.62 16.96
CA THR A 216 -31.83 20.51 15.86
C THR A 216 -31.65 21.96 16.32
N GLN A 217 -30.56 22.59 15.89
CA GLN A 217 -30.36 24.03 16.00
C GLN A 217 -30.36 24.64 14.59
N TYR A 218 -31.25 25.61 14.34
CA TYR A 218 -31.27 26.40 13.12
C TYR A 218 -30.71 27.79 13.39
N VAL A 219 -29.72 28.21 12.60
CA VAL A 219 -29.08 29.53 12.69
C VAL A 219 -29.26 30.23 11.36
N THR A 220 -30.11 31.25 11.34
CA THR A 220 -30.37 32.10 10.17
C THR A 220 -29.84 33.53 10.39
N GLY A 221 -29.50 33.89 11.62
CA GLY A 221 -28.84 35.14 12.01
C GLY A 221 -28.15 35.04 13.38
N GLY A 222 -27.72 36.17 13.93
CA GLY A 222 -27.05 36.22 15.24
C GLY A 222 -25.64 35.62 15.27
N SER A 223 -25.16 35.30 16.48
CA SER A 223 -23.85 34.68 16.75
C SER A 223 -24.00 33.48 17.66
N VAL A 224 -23.46 32.33 17.23
CA VAL A 224 -23.47 31.07 17.99
C VAL A 224 -22.02 30.64 18.25
N THR A 225 -21.70 30.25 19.48
CA THR A 225 -20.35 29.78 19.83
C THR A 225 -20.38 28.62 20.83
N GLY A 226 -19.41 27.71 20.73
CA GLY A 226 -19.27 26.61 21.70
C GLY A 226 -20.31 25.49 21.53
N THR A 227 -20.87 25.32 20.33
CA THR A 227 -21.83 24.23 20.08
C THR A 227 -21.11 22.88 20.02
N ILE A 228 -21.62 21.90 20.79
CA ILE A 228 -21.22 20.50 20.72
C ILE A 228 -22.34 19.70 20.07
N ILE A 229 -22.04 19.06 18.93
CA ILE A 229 -22.99 18.25 18.19
C ILE A 229 -22.63 16.78 18.38
N ASN A 230 -23.41 16.05 19.19
CA ASN A 230 -23.20 14.62 19.39
C ASN A 230 -23.90 13.78 18.31
N ASP A 231 -23.66 12.46 18.33
CA ASP A 231 -24.20 11.50 17.37
C ASP A 231 -25.70 11.69 17.08
N GLY A 232 -26.01 11.86 15.80
CA GLY A 232 -27.35 12.11 15.27
C GLY A 232 -27.94 13.51 15.51
N GLY A 233 -27.22 14.45 16.14
CA GLY A 233 -27.65 15.85 16.26
C GLY A 233 -27.32 16.69 15.03
N ASP A 234 -28.13 17.72 14.77
CA ASP A 234 -27.99 18.57 13.57
C ASP A 234 -27.89 20.08 13.92
N LEU A 235 -26.92 20.76 13.31
CA LEU A 235 -26.82 22.22 13.27
C LEU A 235 -26.91 22.71 11.82
N TYR A 236 -27.93 23.51 11.51
CA TYR A 236 -28.09 24.18 10.22
C TYR A 236 -27.67 25.65 10.31
N ALA A 237 -26.48 25.97 9.83
CA ALA A 237 -25.91 27.31 9.79
C ALA A 237 -26.14 27.97 8.41
N HIS A 238 -27.30 28.60 8.23
CA HIS A 238 -27.71 29.23 6.96
C HIS A 238 -27.62 30.77 6.97
N GLY A 239 -27.02 31.34 8.03
CA GLY A 239 -26.74 32.76 8.19
C GLY A 239 -25.99 33.02 9.50
N GLY A 240 -25.75 34.30 9.81
CA GLY A 240 -25.04 34.69 11.03
C GLY A 240 -23.57 34.22 11.08
N SER A 241 -23.03 34.09 12.30
CA SER A 241 -21.68 33.57 12.54
C SER A 241 -21.70 32.42 13.56
N VAL A 242 -21.02 31.33 13.23
CA VAL A 242 -20.87 30.14 14.09
C VAL A 242 -19.38 29.93 14.38
N SER A 243 -19.01 29.63 15.62
CA SER A 243 -17.60 29.44 15.99
C SER A 243 -17.39 28.42 17.11
N ASN A 244 -16.18 27.86 17.18
CA ASN A 244 -15.77 26.94 18.23
C ASN A 244 -16.70 25.71 18.32
N THR A 245 -17.10 25.18 17.17
CA THR A 245 -18.03 24.04 17.08
C THR A 245 -17.26 22.73 17.15
N VAL A 246 -17.74 21.79 17.96
CA VAL A 246 -17.23 20.42 18.01
C VAL A 246 -18.29 19.45 17.51
N ILE A 247 -17.99 18.72 16.45
CA ILE A 247 -18.86 17.69 15.86
C ILE A 247 -18.33 16.33 16.28
N ASN A 248 -19.10 15.56 17.04
CA ASN A 248 -18.78 14.23 17.53
C ASN A 248 -19.85 13.23 17.03
N GLY A 249 -19.81 12.90 15.73
CA GLY A 249 -20.78 12.00 15.07
C GLY A 249 -22.07 12.67 14.56
N GLY A 250 -22.28 13.95 14.85
CA GLY A 250 -23.42 14.72 14.32
C GLY A 250 -23.16 15.38 12.96
N LEU A 251 -24.06 16.27 12.56
CA LEU A 251 -23.99 17.06 11.32
C LEU A 251 -23.93 18.56 11.61
N LEU A 252 -23.00 19.24 10.95
CA LEU A 252 -23.06 20.68 10.68
C LEU A 252 -23.33 20.88 9.18
N ASP A 253 -24.46 21.46 8.82
CA ASP A 253 -24.79 21.87 7.46
C ASP A 253 -24.73 23.39 7.38
N ALA A 254 -23.82 23.91 6.55
CA ALA A 254 -23.59 25.32 6.38
C ALA A 254 -23.91 25.78 4.96
N ALA A 255 -24.77 26.80 4.83
CA ALA A 255 -25.14 27.33 3.53
C ALA A 255 -25.14 28.86 3.48
N GLY A 256 -24.79 29.41 2.33
CA GLY A 256 -24.94 30.84 2.01
C GLY A 256 -23.68 31.69 2.21
N LEU A 257 -23.49 32.66 1.30
CA LEU A 257 -22.25 33.46 1.18
C LEU A 257 -21.96 34.36 2.39
N SER A 258 -22.99 34.71 3.16
CA SER A 258 -22.88 35.51 4.37
C SER A 258 -22.51 34.69 5.62
N THR A 259 -22.54 33.36 5.52
CA THR A 259 -22.27 32.47 6.65
C THR A 259 -20.76 32.41 6.91
N VAL A 260 -20.38 32.74 8.14
CA VAL A 260 -18.98 32.70 8.60
C VAL A 260 -18.84 31.64 9.68
N ILE A 261 -18.01 30.63 9.41
CA ILE A 261 -17.73 29.53 10.35
C ILE A 261 -16.25 29.51 10.69
N LYS A 262 -15.92 29.37 11.99
CA LYS A 262 -14.53 29.37 12.46
C LYS A 262 -14.28 28.31 13.53
N ASN A 263 -13.06 27.79 13.60
CA ASN A 263 -12.61 26.91 14.67
C ASN A 263 -13.53 25.68 14.84
N THR A 264 -13.71 24.93 13.76
CA THR A 264 -14.55 23.72 13.79
C THR A 264 -13.67 22.49 13.99
N VAL A 265 -14.04 21.61 14.92
CA VAL A 265 -13.40 20.31 15.10
C VAL A 265 -14.40 19.21 14.71
N VAL A 266 -14.01 18.33 13.80
CA VAL A 266 -14.85 17.22 13.31
C VAL A 266 -14.23 15.90 13.74
N ASN A 267 -14.93 15.15 14.59
CA ASN A 267 -14.50 13.88 15.16
C ASN A 267 -15.57 12.79 15.02
N ASN A 268 -15.17 11.54 15.31
CA ASN A 268 -16.07 10.39 15.51
C ASN A 268 -17.10 10.23 14.38
N ASP A 269 -16.64 10.21 13.13
CA ASP A 269 -17.45 10.13 11.91
C ASP A 269 -18.43 11.30 11.71
N GLY A 270 -18.20 12.43 12.39
CA GLY A 270 -18.96 13.65 12.20
C GLY A 270 -18.90 14.19 10.76
N HIS A 271 -19.96 14.87 10.35
CA HIS A 271 -20.11 15.41 9.00
C HIS A 271 -20.21 16.93 9.03
N PHE A 272 -19.41 17.59 8.19
CA PHE A 272 -19.49 19.03 7.94
C PHE A 272 -19.74 19.28 6.46
N GLU A 273 -20.98 19.62 6.11
CA GLU A 273 -21.39 19.96 4.75
C GLU A 273 -21.38 21.47 4.56
N VAL A 274 -20.83 21.95 3.45
CA VAL A 274 -20.79 23.37 3.14
C VAL A 274 -21.21 23.66 1.70
N LEU A 275 -22.15 24.59 1.54
CA LEU A 275 -22.59 25.13 0.25
C LEU A 275 -22.50 26.66 0.21
N ASN A 276 -21.55 27.18 -0.55
CA ASN A 276 -21.29 28.63 -0.72
C ASN A 276 -20.95 29.37 0.60
N GLY A 277 -20.07 28.84 1.45
CA GLY A 277 -19.70 29.48 2.73
C GLY A 277 -18.26 29.99 2.79
N ASN A 278 -17.92 30.73 3.87
CA ASN A 278 -16.54 31.11 4.21
C ASN A 278 -16.14 30.48 5.55
N ILE A 279 -15.09 29.65 5.55
CA ILE A 279 -14.70 28.81 6.68
C ILE A 279 -13.22 28.99 6.95
N THR A 280 -12.86 29.19 8.22
CA THR A 280 -11.46 29.17 8.64
C THR A 280 -11.24 28.18 9.77
N ASP A 281 -10.04 27.62 9.82
CA ASP A 281 -9.54 26.86 10.97
C ASP A 281 -10.41 25.63 11.28
N THR A 282 -10.41 24.66 10.36
CA THR A 282 -11.13 23.38 10.56
C THR A 282 -10.14 22.26 10.85
N THR A 283 -10.34 21.52 11.94
CA THR A 283 -9.58 20.30 12.24
C THR A 283 -10.47 19.08 12.05
N ILE A 284 -10.05 18.13 11.22
CA ILE A 284 -10.81 16.91 10.89
C ILE A 284 -10.01 15.70 11.39
N ASN A 285 -10.49 15.05 12.46
CA ASN A 285 -9.89 13.85 13.05
C ASN A 285 -10.88 12.69 12.97
N ASN A 286 -10.71 11.73 12.06
CA ASN A 286 -11.69 10.66 11.86
C ASN A 286 -13.13 11.17 11.64
N GLY A 287 -13.28 12.16 10.76
CA GLY A 287 -14.56 12.77 10.38
C GLY A 287 -14.50 13.25 8.92
N SER A 288 -15.51 13.99 8.47
CA SER A 288 -15.55 14.48 7.08
C SER A 288 -16.02 15.91 6.92
N GLN A 289 -15.43 16.60 5.94
CA GLN A 289 -15.87 17.89 5.45
C GLN A 289 -16.07 17.84 3.93
N ASN A 290 -17.22 18.26 3.45
CA ASN A 290 -17.55 18.36 2.02
C ASN A 290 -17.82 19.82 1.67
N ILE A 291 -17.09 20.37 0.69
CA ILE A 291 -17.24 21.76 0.25
C ILE A 291 -17.72 21.86 -1.20
N ARG A 292 -18.79 22.62 -1.44
CA ARG A 292 -19.49 22.73 -2.72
C ARG A 292 -19.82 24.18 -3.09
N GLY A 293 -20.19 24.40 -4.35
CA GLY A 293 -20.54 25.72 -4.88
C GLY A 293 -19.33 26.65 -4.99
N ASN A 294 -19.41 27.83 -4.39
CA ASN A 294 -18.34 28.85 -4.35
C ASN A 294 -17.79 28.99 -2.93
N THR A 295 -17.49 27.87 -2.28
CA THR A 295 -17.02 27.85 -0.89
C THR A 295 -15.53 28.18 -0.81
N LEU A 296 -15.14 29.00 0.16
CA LEU A 296 -13.75 29.26 0.51
C LEU A 296 -13.44 28.68 1.89
N VAL A 297 -12.43 27.82 1.97
CA VAL A 297 -11.91 27.28 3.23
C VAL A 297 -10.41 27.57 3.34
N SER A 298 -9.95 27.98 4.52
CA SER A 298 -8.53 28.23 4.83
C SER A 298 -8.13 27.60 6.18
N GLY A 299 -6.91 27.09 6.28
CA GLY A 299 -6.37 26.58 7.55
C GLY A 299 -6.98 25.23 7.96
N THR A 300 -7.17 24.33 6.99
CA THR A 300 -7.73 23.00 7.30
C THR A 300 -6.63 22.02 7.66
N VAL A 301 -6.76 21.37 8.83
CA VAL A 301 -5.88 20.29 9.27
C VAL A 301 -6.65 18.97 9.23
N ILE A 302 -6.16 17.98 8.50
CA ILE A 302 -6.77 16.66 8.37
C ILE A 302 -5.82 15.58 8.92
N ASN A 303 -6.28 14.75 9.84
CA ASN A 303 -5.50 13.65 10.40
C ASN A 303 -6.36 12.45 10.84
N ASN A 304 -5.72 11.36 11.25
CA ASN A 304 -6.35 10.19 11.87
C ASN A 304 -7.55 9.65 11.08
N GLY A 305 -7.42 9.47 9.76
CA GLY A 305 -8.52 9.00 8.88
C GLY A 305 -9.54 10.07 8.49
N GLY A 306 -9.34 11.33 8.90
CA GLY A 306 -10.17 12.45 8.49
C GLY A 306 -10.18 12.68 6.97
N ARG A 307 -11.26 13.26 6.46
CA ARG A 307 -11.46 13.48 5.02
C ARG A 307 -11.95 14.88 4.69
N LEU A 308 -11.31 15.53 3.74
CA LEU A 308 -11.85 16.71 3.04
C LEU A 308 -12.20 16.33 1.59
N ALA A 309 -13.39 16.68 1.12
CA ALA A 309 -13.76 16.57 -0.29
C ALA A 309 -14.13 17.93 -0.89
N VAL A 310 -13.49 18.26 -2.01
CA VAL A 310 -13.61 19.54 -2.71
C VAL A 310 -14.35 19.34 -4.04
N PHE A 311 -15.38 20.16 -4.25
CA PHE A 311 -16.23 20.14 -5.44
C PHE A 311 -16.48 21.55 -6.01
N ASP A 312 -16.97 21.58 -7.25
CA ASP A 312 -17.44 22.75 -7.98
C ASP A 312 -16.35 23.84 -8.13
N ASN A 313 -16.65 25.09 -7.78
CA ASN A 313 -15.69 26.21 -7.80
C ASN A 313 -15.09 26.47 -6.41
N SER A 314 -15.18 25.51 -5.49
CA SER A 314 -14.70 25.69 -4.13
C SER A 314 -13.17 25.76 -4.10
N VAL A 315 -12.65 26.52 -3.13
CA VAL A 315 -11.21 26.72 -2.93
C VAL A 315 -10.86 26.34 -1.50
N ALA A 316 -9.93 25.40 -1.34
CA ALA A 316 -9.29 25.11 -0.06
C ALA A 316 -7.84 25.62 -0.11
N THR A 317 -7.47 26.50 0.82
CA THR A 317 -6.11 27.05 0.93
C THR A 317 -5.47 26.69 2.26
N ASP A 318 -4.14 26.60 2.30
CA ASP A 318 -3.37 26.36 3.52
C ASP A 318 -3.86 25.09 4.23
N THR A 319 -3.82 23.98 3.50
CA THR A 319 -4.32 22.68 3.94
C THR A 319 -3.16 21.80 4.39
N THR A 320 -3.26 21.23 5.58
CA THR A 320 -2.27 20.30 6.14
C THR A 320 -2.91 18.92 6.30
N VAL A 321 -2.29 17.90 5.71
CA VAL A 321 -2.75 16.52 5.74
C VAL A 321 -1.69 15.66 6.41
N THR A 322 -2.03 15.01 7.51
CA THR A 322 -1.09 14.17 8.25
C THR A 322 -1.66 12.81 8.64
N HIS A 323 -0.81 11.83 8.95
CA HIS A 323 -1.15 10.58 9.65
C HIS A 323 -2.51 9.97 9.27
N GLY A 324 -2.62 9.40 8.06
CA GLY A 324 -3.85 8.76 7.56
C GLY A 324 -4.97 9.70 7.11
N GLY A 325 -4.77 11.02 7.16
CA GLY A 325 -5.71 12.00 6.61
C GLY A 325 -5.75 12.00 5.08
N ALA A 326 -6.89 12.38 4.50
CA ALA A 326 -7.06 12.40 3.04
C ALA A 326 -7.82 13.63 2.51
N VAL A 327 -7.36 14.18 1.39
CA VAL A 327 -8.06 15.21 0.61
C VAL A 327 -8.42 14.64 -0.76
N TYR A 328 -9.69 14.77 -1.14
CA TYR A 328 -10.19 14.38 -2.47
C TYR A 328 -10.68 15.61 -3.22
N VAL A 329 -10.06 15.92 -4.34
CA VAL A 329 -10.45 17.04 -5.19
C VAL A 329 -11.11 16.47 -6.44
N TYR A 330 -12.44 16.55 -6.48
CA TYR A 330 -13.23 16.07 -7.60
C TYR A 330 -13.44 17.16 -8.67
N SER A 331 -13.56 18.41 -8.21
CA SER A 331 -13.59 19.66 -8.97
C SER A 331 -13.25 20.81 -8.00
N GLY A 332 -12.78 21.95 -8.48
CA GLY A 332 -12.37 23.07 -7.63
C GLY A 332 -10.86 23.16 -7.45
N THR A 333 -10.40 23.94 -6.48
CA THR A 333 -8.98 24.30 -6.31
C THR A 333 -8.47 23.97 -4.92
N VAL A 334 -7.29 23.38 -4.84
CA VAL A 334 -6.45 23.35 -3.63
C VAL A 334 -5.22 24.22 -3.85
N ASN A 335 -4.89 25.05 -2.87
CA ASN A 335 -3.76 25.98 -2.90
C ASN A 335 -2.94 25.87 -1.61
N ASN A 336 -1.61 25.85 -1.70
CA ASN A 336 -0.72 25.73 -0.53
C ASN A 336 -1.04 24.49 0.34
N VAL A 337 -0.52 23.32 -0.03
CA VAL A 337 -0.85 22.06 0.65
C VAL A 337 0.40 21.37 1.18
N ASP A 338 0.36 20.94 2.44
CA ASP A 338 1.37 20.08 3.04
C ASP A 338 0.80 18.69 3.32
N VAL A 339 1.44 17.64 2.80
CA VAL A 339 1.05 16.24 2.95
C VAL A 339 2.22 15.47 3.58
N SER A 340 2.09 15.09 4.84
CA SER A 340 3.18 14.46 5.59
C SER A 340 2.76 13.24 6.42
N GLY A 341 3.61 12.23 6.49
CA GLY A 341 3.38 11.05 7.31
C GLY A 341 2.71 9.90 6.57
N GLN A 342 2.73 8.74 7.22
CA GLN A 342 2.21 7.49 6.65
C GLN A 342 0.70 7.59 6.37
N ASP A 343 0.30 7.09 5.20
CA ASP A 343 -1.08 7.05 4.70
C ASP A 343 -1.75 8.43 4.51
N ALA A 344 -1.01 9.54 4.66
CA ALA A 344 -1.49 10.87 4.31
C ALA A 344 -1.57 11.02 2.78
N GLY A 345 -2.72 11.47 2.28
CA GLY A 345 -3.01 11.47 0.85
C GLY A 345 -3.72 12.71 0.33
N LEU A 346 -3.30 13.20 -0.84
CA LEU A 346 -4.08 14.14 -1.65
C LEU A 346 -4.33 13.54 -3.04
N TYR A 347 -5.60 13.44 -3.41
CA TYR A 347 -6.08 12.78 -4.61
C TYR A 347 -6.82 13.77 -5.49
N LEU A 348 -6.27 14.06 -6.68
CA LEU A 348 -6.96 14.84 -7.70
C LEU A 348 -7.62 13.87 -8.67
N GLU A 349 -8.94 13.72 -8.56
CA GLU A 349 -9.73 12.70 -9.27
C GLU A 349 -10.89 13.37 -10.02
N PRO A 350 -10.71 13.75 -11.29
CA PRO A 350 -11.74 14.46 -12.04
C PRO A 350 -13.08 13.69 -12.04
N ALA A 351 -14.14 14.33 -11.58
CA ALA A 351 -15.48 13.80 -11.74
C ALA A 351 -15.92 13.81 -13.22
N ARG A 352 -16.94 13.01 -13.57
CA ARG A 352 -17.46 12.91 -14.96
C ARG A 352 -18.11 14.20 -15.49
N ASN A 353 -18.06 15.32 -14.76
CA ASN A 353 -18.82 16.54 -14.97
C ASN A 353 -18.04 17.67 -15.69
N ASN A 354 -16.95 17.36 -16.39
CA ASN A 354 -16.12 18.29 -17.19
C ASN A 354 -15.43 19.44 -16.42
N MET A 355 -15.62 19.60 -15.11
CA MET A 355 -14.85 20.54 -14.28
C MET A 355 -13.57 19.87 -13.82
N LYS A 356 -12.44 20.55 -14.02
CA LYS A 356 -11.12 20.00 -13.71
C LYS A 356 -10.73 20.34 -12.27
N PRO A 357 -10.19 19.40 -11.49
CA PRO A 357 -9.55 19.72 -10.23
C PRO A 357 -8.25 20.51 -10.50
N VAL A 358 -7.96 21.50 -9.67
CA VAL A 358 -6.81 22.39 -9.78
C VAL A 358 -5.96 22.28 -8.51
N ILE A 359 -4.64 22.16 -8.68
CA ILE A 359 -3.64 22.29 -7.61
C ILE A 359 -2.63 23.38 -7.99
N THR A 360 -2.36 24.29 -7.06
CA THR A 360 -1.52 25.47 -7.30
C THR A 360 -0.81 25.92 -6.02
N GLY A 361 0.19 26.80 -6.17
CA GLY A 361 0.97 27.33 -5.05
C GLY A 361 2.02 26.35 -4.54
N ASP A 362 2.44 26.53 -3.28
CA ASP A 362 3.50 25.74 -2.67
C ASP A 362 2.96 24.40 -2.16
N ILE A 363 3.42 23.30 -2.74
CA ILE A 363 2.95 21.95 -2.39
C ILE A 363 4.12 21.14 -1.81
N THR A 364 3.98 20.66 -0.58
CA THR A 364 4.99 19.85 0.09
C THR A 364 4.48 18.43 0.33
N ILE A 365 5.32 17.44 0.03
CA ILE A 365 5.08 16.02 0.33
C ILE A 365 6.30 15.50 1.09
N SER A 366 6.08 14.94 2.28
CA SER A 366 7.16 14.45 3.14
C SER A 366 6.77 13.18 3.90
N ASP A 367 7.75 12.49 4.46
CA ASP A 367 7.59 11.40 5.42
C ASP A 367 6.59 10.31 4.98
N LYS A 368 6.75 9.78 3.75
CA LYS A 368 5.85 8.78 3.11
C LYS A 368 4.46 9.29 2.70
N GLY A 369 4.21 10.60 2.76
CA GLY A 369 3.01 11.21 2.20
C GLY A 369 2.89 10.95 0.69
N ARG A 370 1.66 11.01 0.18
CA ARG A 370 1.38 10.70 -1.23
C ARG A 370 0.46 11.71 -1.89
N ILE A 371 0.82 12.14 -3.10
CA ILE A 371 -0.09 12.84 -4.00
C ILE A 371 -0.36 11.96 -5.22
N VAL A 372 -1.63 11.86 -5.62
CA VAL A 372 -2.05 11.23 -6.87
C VAL A 372 -2.67 12.28 -7.77
N LEU A 373 -1.99 12.58 -8.88
CA LEU A 373 -2.50 13.43 -9.95
C LEU A 373 -3.15 12.56 -11.01
N SER A 374 -4.49 12.59 -11.10
CA SER A 374 -5.17 11.89 -12.18
C SER A 374 -5.23 12.73 -13.45
N TYR A 375 -5.22 12.06 -14.61
CA TYR A 375 -5.28 12.74 -15.90
C TYR A 375 -6.49 13.67 -16.01
N GLY A 376 -6.25 14.91 -16.40
CA GLY A 376 -7.26 15.96 -16.52
C GLY A 376 -7.21 17.00 -15.39
N ALA A 377 -6.46 16.74 -14.31
CA ALA A 377 -6.14 17.74 -13.30
C ALA A 377 -5.25 18.86 -13.87
N ASP A 378 -5.52 20.10 -13.49
CA ASP A 378 -4.62 21.23 -13.75
C ASP A 378 -3.66 21.38 -12.58
N SER A 379 -2.37 21.18 -12.85
CA SER A 379 -1.29 21.28 -11.86
C SER A 379 -0.21 22.28 -12.30
N SER A 380 -0.50 23.06 -13.33
CA SER A 380 0.49 23.92 -14.00
C SER A 380 1.01 25.07 -13.12
N GLY A 381 0.24 25.46 -12.10
CA GLY A 381 0.61 26.48 -11.12
C GLY A 381 1.23 25.93 -9.82
N ALA A 382 1.50 24.62 -9.73
CA ALA A 382 2.04 24.01 -8.52
C ALA A 382 3.59 24.00 -8.51
N ASP A 383 4.15 24.45 -7.40
CA ASP A 383 5.57 24.32 -7.05
C ASP A 383 5.73 23.20 -6.02
N MET A 384 6.18 22.02 -6.47
CA MET A 384 6.16 20.80 -5.65
C MET A 384 7.52 20.46 -5.04
N THR A 385 7.53 20.16 -3.74
CA THR A 385 8.67 19.58 -3.04
C THR A 385 8.32 18.18 -2.53
N VAL A 386 9.11 17.16 -2.89
CA VAL A 386 8.88 15.76 -2.48
C VAL A 386 10.13 15.22 -1.77
N SER A 387 10.00 14.83 -0.52
CA SER A 387 11.12 14.49 0.37
C SER A 387 10.86 13.25 1.24
N ASN A 388 11.90 12.70 1.86
CA ASN A 388 11.80 11.64 2.89
C ASN A 388 10.88 10.46 2.50
N ASP A 389 11.19 9.77 1.41
CA ASP A 389 10.43 8.63 0.87
C ASP A 389 8.96 8.95 0.47
N ALA A 390 8.58 10.22 0.41
CA ALA A 390 7.28 10.62 -0.13
C ALA A 390 7.18 10.34 -1.64
N SER A 391 5.93 10.29 -2.13
CA SER A 391 5.66 9.93 -3.52
C SER A 391 4.66 10.85 -4.21
N LEU A 392 5.01 11.27 -5.42
CA LEU A 392 4.08 11.82 -6.40
C LEU A 392 3.75 10.74 -7.43
N GLN A 393 2.47 10.51 -7.70
CA GLN A 393 2.03 9.54 -8.70
C GLN A 393 1.16 10.18 -9.77
N LEU A 394 1.43 9.84 -11.03
CA LEU A 394 0.58 10.17 -12.17
C LEU A 394 -0.35 8.99 -12.47
N ASN A 395 -1.65 9.26 -12.56
CA ASN A 395 -2.66 8.23 -12.77
C ASN A 395 -3.54 8.55 -13.99
N ASN A 396 -3.35 7.82 -15.10
CA ASN A 396 -4.21 8.02 -16.27
C ASN A 396 -5.58 7.34 -16.17
N ALA A 397 -5.81 6.43 -15.20
CA ALA A 397 -7.06 5.72 -14.93
C ALA A 397 -7.78 5.16 -16.20
N GLY A 398 -7.04 4.87 -17.27
CA GLY A 398 -7.60 4.47 -18.57
C GLY A 398 -8.38 5.56 -19.33
N ALA A 399 -8.41 6.81 -18.82
CA ALA A 399 -9.09 7.95 -19.45
C ALA A 399 -8.33 8.50 -20.68
N CYS A 400 -7.03 8.23 -20.76
CA CYS A 400 -6.17 8.60 -21.87
C CYS A 400 -5.39 7.38 -22.36
N THR A 401 -5.48 7.12 -23.67
CA THR A 401 -4.98 5.90 -24.34
C THR A 401 -3.76 6.14 -25.22
N THR A 402 -3.25 7.38 -25.27
CA THR A 402 -2.08 7.77 -26.06
C THR A 402 -0.99 8.33 -25.16
N ASN A 403 -0.84 9.65 -25.07
CA ASN A 403 0.16 10.34 -24.25
C ASN A 403 -0.52 11.38 -23.37
N CYS A 404 -0.57 11.10 -22.07
CA CYS A 404 -1.29 11.84 -21.07
C CYS A 404 -0.36 12.89 -20.48
N LEU A 405 -0.69 14.16 -20.71
CA LEU A 405 0.15 15.27 -20.31
C LEU A 405 -0.19 15.77 -18.91
N TYR A 406 0.83 15.84 -18.05
CA TYR A 406 0.82 16.48 -16.73
C TYR A 406 1.83 17.61 -16.75
N THR A 407 1.54 18.72 -16.08
CA THR A 407 2.42 19.90 -16.08
C THR A 407 2.52 20.44 -14.67
N LEU A 408 3.74 20.65 -14.18
CA LEU A 408 4.03 21.37 -12.94
C LEU A 408 4.87 22.61 -13.25
N ASN A 409 4.81 23.63 -12.38
CA ASN A 409 5.71 24.76 -12.49
C ASN A 409 7.14 24.33 -12.13
N SER A 410 7.35 23.87 -10.89
CA SER A 410 8.65 23.33 -10.46
C SER A 410 8.49 22.04 -9.66
N LEU A 411 9.56 21.23 -9.68
CA LEU A 411 9.69 20.04 -8.86
C LEU A 411 11.06 20.03 -8.18
N ALA A 412 11.06 19.97 -6.85
CA ALA A 412 12.24 19.75 -6.02
C ALA A 412 12.15 18.38 -5.34
N LEU A 413 13.16 17.55 -5.49
CA LEU A 413 13.24 16.24 -4.84
C LEU A 413 14.35 16.23 -3.79
N SER A 414 14.09 15.67 -2.62
CA SER A 414 15.11 15.42 -1.58
C SER A 414 14.91 14.02 -0.98
N GLY A 415 15.19 13.00 -1.78
CA GLY A 415 14.96 11.58 -1.46
C GLY A 415 13.53 11.09 -1.75
N GLY A 416 12.65 11.95 -2.27
CA GLY A 416 11.32 11.57 -2.74
C GLY A 416 11.33 10.85 -4.09
N SER A 417 10.17 10.33 -4.47
CA SER A 417 9.98 9.62 -5.74
C SER A 417 8.80 10.14 -6.57
N VAL A 418 8.89 9.96 -7.88
CA VAL A 418 7.80 10.23 -8.81
C VAL A 418 7.51 8.98 -9.65
N ALA A 419 6.29 8.47 -9.56
CA ALA A 419 5.82 7.39 -10.41
C ALA A 419 5.02 7.95 -11.59
N LEU A 420 5.53 7.76 -12.81
CA LEU A 420 4.87 8.18 -14.03
C LEU A 420 3.82 7.16 -14.51
N TYR A 421 3.51 6.11 -13.74
CA TYR A 421 2.53 5.09 -14.12
C TYR A 421 1.66 4.62 -12.94
N ASN A 422 0.58 3.90 -13.26
CA ASN A 422 -0.33 3.35 -12.27
C ASN A 422 0.21 2.05 -11.63
N THR A 423 0.07 1.91 -10.32
CA THR A 423 0.48 0.71 -9.57
C THR A 423 -0.72 -0.22 -9.37
N PRO A 424 -0.68 -1.51 -9.77
CA PRO A 424 0.48 -2.24 -10.32
C PRO A 424 0.72 -2.03 -11.83
N PRO A 425 1.96 -2.24 -12.31
CA PRO A 425 2.31 -2.19 -13.73
C PRO A 425 1.42 -3.14 -14.54
N GLY A 426 0.74 -2.61 -15.58
CA GLY A 426 -0.14 -3.40 -16.46
C GLY A 426 -1.58 -2.90 -16.57
N ALA A 427 -1.99 -1.94 -15.73
CA ALA A 427 -3.32 -1.32 -15.81
C ALA A 427 -3.39 -0.06 -16.70
N SER A 428 -2.26 0.50 -17.14
CA SER A 428 -2.24 1.70 -17.97
C SER A 428 -2.43 1.36 -19.46
N THR A 429 -3.45 1.92 -20.09
CA THR A 429 -3.68 1.82 -21.54
C THR A 429 -2.99 2.93 -22.35
N GLY A 430 -2.15 3.75 -21.72
CA GLY A 430 -1.45 4.90 -22.32
C GLY A 430 -0.20 5.32 -21.55
N TRP A 431 0.58 6.23 -22.15
CA TRP A 431 1.87 6.75 -21.70
C TRP A 431 1.71 8.09 -21.00
N ASN A 432 2.61 8.46 -20.09
CA ASN A 432 2.52 9.72 -19.37
C ASN A 432 3.73 10.62 -19.65
N THR A 433 3.47 11.89 -19.97
CA THR A 433 4.49 12.92 -20.06
C THR A 433 4.34 13.88 -18.88
N LEU A 434 5.42 14.05 -18.11
CA LEU A 434 5.51 15.07 -17.06
C LEU A 434 6.31 16.26 -17.60
N ASN A 435 5.62 17.38 -17.83
CA ASN A 435 6.24 18.65 -18.18
C ASN A 435 6.58 19.44 -16.91
N LEU A 436 7.80 19.97 -16.84
CA LEU A 436 8.28 20.81 -15.74
C LEU A 436 8.92 22.08 -16.30
N SER A 437 8.70 23.25 -15.66
CA SER A 437 9.52 24.43 -15.98
C SER A 437 10.91 24.33 -15.36
N SER A 438 11.02 23.72 -14.17
CA SER A 438 12.32 23.46 -13.52
C SER A 438 12.32 22.19 -12.67
N LEU A 439 13.51 21.60 -12.52
CA LEU A 439 13.74 20.40 -11.70
C LEU A 439 15.01 20.59 -10.84
N SER A 440 14.95 20.24 -9.55
CA SER A 440 16.11 20.35 -8.65
C SER A 440 16.21 19.21 -7.63
N GLY A 441 17.43 19.00 -7.09
CA GLY A 441 17.69 18.11 -5.97
C GLY A 441 18.05 16.67 -6.35
N ASN A 442 17.56 15.70 -5.59
CA ASN A 442 17.85 14.28 -5.79
C ASN A 442 16.63 13.40 -5.48
N GLY A 443 16.36 12.42 -6.34
CA GLY A 443 15.23 11.51 -6.19
C GLY A 443 15.09 10.52 -7.34
N ASP A 444 14.02 9.73 -7.25
CA ASP A 444 13.78 8.60 -8.14
C ASP A 444 12.57 8.83 -9.03
N PHE A 445 12.71 8.49 -10.31
CA PHE A 445 11.61 8.46 -11.27
C PHE A 445 11.34 7.01 -11.69
N TYR A 446 10.09 6.58 -11.57
CA TYR A 446 9.64 5.27 -12.04
C TYR A 446 8.88 5.44 -13.34
N MET A 447 9.35 4.78 -14.39
CA MET A 447 8.90 4.96 -15.77
C MET A 447 8.56 3.62 -16.42
N HIS A 448 7.49 3.60 -17.20
CA HIS A 448 7.10 2.48 -18.04
C HIS A 448 7.46 2.74 -19.51
N THR A 449 7.89 1.71 -20.22
CA THR A 449 8.26 1.78 -21.63
C THR A 449 7.74 0.57 -22.40
N GLU A 450 7.46 0.76 -23.68
CA GLU A 450 7.30 -0.30 -24.68
C GLU A 450 8.22 0.03 -25.86
N VAL A 451 9.44 -0.49 -25.81
CA VAL A 451 10.47 -0.12 -26.79
C VAL A 451 10.16 -0.68 -28.18
N ALA A 452 9.41 -1.80 -28.25
CA ALA A 452 8.79 -2.36 -29.45
C ALA A 452 8.15 -1.29 -30.37
N SER A 453 7.33 -0.43 -29.75
CA SER A 453 6.51 0.58 -30.43
C SER A 453 7.13 1.98 -30.38
N GLY A 454 8.33 2.13 -29.79
CA GLY A 454 8.99 3.41 -29.59
C GLY A 454 8.24 4.35 -28.64
N LYS A 455 7.49 3.78 -27.68
CA LYS A 455 6.66 4.54 -26.74
C LYS A 455 7.13 4.33 -25.31
N GLY A 456 6.96 5.35 -24.49
CA GLY A 456 7.35 5.34 -23.09
C GLY A 456 6.86 6.59 -22.39
N ASP A 457 6.92 6.54 -21.06
CA ASP A 457 6.79 7.73 -20.25
C ASP A 457 7.94 8.70 -20.57
N LEU A 458 7.67 10.00 -20.44
CA LEU A 458 8.62 11.06 -20.76
C LEU A 458 8.67 12.10 -19.63
N LEU A 459 9.88 12.39 -19.17
CA LEU A 459 10.15 13.54 -18.31
C LEU A 459 10.69 14.70 -19.18
N ASN A 460 9.93 15.77 -19.31
CA ASN A 460 10.26 16.91 -20.17
C ASN A 460 10.40 18.20 -19.36
N ILE A 461 11.63 18.63 -19.10
CA ILE A 461 11.95 19.87 -18.41
C ILE A 461 12.21 20.95 -19.48
N THR A 462 11.39 21.99 -19.51
CA THR A 462 11.51 23.07 -20.50
C THR A 462 12.55 24.13 -20.13
N GLY A 463 12.84 24.30 -18.84
CA GLY A 463 13.89 25.17 -18.32
C GLY A 463 15.08 24.39 -17.76
N ASN A 464 15.63 24.85 -16.63
CA ASN A 464 16.83 24.28 -16.02
C ASN A 464 16.52 23.06 -15.15
N ALA A 465 17.33 22.00 -15.29
CA ALA A 465 17.39 20.88 -14.37
C ALA A 465 18.74 20.88 -13.63
N THR A 466 18.74 20.70 -12.30
CA THR A 466 19.96 20.62 -11.47
C THR A 466 19.87 19.45 -10.48
N GLY A 467 21.01 18.85 -10.14
CA GLY A 467 21.07 17.75 -9.16
C GLY A 467 21.25 16.37 -9.80
N SER A 468 20.85 15.31 -9.10
CA SER A 468 21.14 13.93 -9.51
C SER A 468 19.95 13.01 -9.29
N PHE A 469 19.51 12.35 -10.36
CA PHE A 469 18.29 11.57 -10.37
C PHE A 469 18.52 10.15 -10.89
N ARG A 470 17.76 9.19 -10.38
CA ARG A 470 17.74 7.82 -10.87
C ARG A 470 16.44 7.54 -11.61
N LEU A 471 16.54 6.88 -12.76
CA LEU A 471 15.42 6.40 -13.55
C LEU A 471 15.29 4.89 -13.35
N PHE A 472 14.12 4.43 -12.92
CA PHE A 472 13.76 3.03 -12.83
C PHE A 472 12.80 2.70 -13.96
N VAL A 473 13.29 1.93 -14.92
CA VAL A 473 12.55 1.61 -16.16
C VAL A 473 11.99 0.19 -16.11
N GLN A 474 10.74 0.03 -16.52
CA GLN A 474 10.07 -1.26 -16.71
C GLN A 474 9.59 -1.42 -18.16
N ASP A 475 9.79 -2.59 -18.76
CA ASP A 475 9.43 -2.91 -20.15
C ASP A 475 8.61 -4.19 -20.31
N SER A 476 7.89 -4.28 -21.43
CA SER A 476 6.97 -5.35 -21.79
C SER A 476 7.63 -6.62 -22.36
N GLY A 477 8.96 -6.74 -22.32
CA GLY A 477 9.71 -7.92 -22.80
C GLY A 477 9.65 -8.15 -24.31
N VAL A 478 9.05 -7.21 -25.05
CA VAL A 478 8.94 -7.22 -26.51
C VAL A 478 10.12 -6.46 -27.11
N SER A 479 10.80 -7.07 -28.08
CA SER A 479 11.95 -6.42 -28.73
C SER A 479 11.52 -5.23 -29.60
N PRO A 480 12.27 -4.11 -29.59
CA PRO A 480 12.11 -3.03 -30.56
C PRO A 480 12.06 -3.52 -32.00
N THR A 481 11.39 -2.77 -32.88
CA THR A 481 11.36 -3.04 -34.34
C THR A 481 12.61 -2.51 -35.06
N SER A 482 13.36 -1.61 -34.43
CA SER A 482 14.62 -1.01 -34.91
C SER A 482 15.71 -1.07 -33.83
N ASP A 483 16.86 -0.45 -34.08
CA ASP A 483 17.91 -0.26 -33.06
C ASP A 483 17.76 1.10 -32.35
N ASP A 484 16.57 1.70 -32.46
CA ASP A 484 16.35 3.08 -32.10
C ASP A 484 16.41 3.27 -30.58
N SER A 485 16.89 4.45 -30.20
CA SER A 485 16.98 4.84 -28.81
C SER A 485 15.67 5.48 -28.37
N LEU A 486 15.17 5.13 -27.18
CA LEU A 486 13.94 5.71 -26.63
C LEU A 486 14.28 6.91 -25.75
N LEU A 487 13.72 8.08 -26.08
CA LEU A 487 13.87 9.28 -25.25
C LEU A 487 13.08 9.12 -23.95
N LEU A 488 13.76 9.25 -22.81
CA LEU A 488 13.12 9.24 -21.48
C LEU A 488 13.13 10.60 -20.80
N VAL A 489 14.20 11.37 -21.03
CA VAL A 489 14.37 12.67 -20.38
C VAL A 489 14.83 13.70 -21.41
N LYS A 490 14.21 14.87 -21.37
CA LYS A 490 14.64 16.06 -22.10
C LYS A 490 14.75 17.24 -21.12
N THR A 491 15.83 18.01 -21.22
CA THR A 491 16.04 19.24 -20.44
C THR A 491 16.26 20.43 -21.37
N GLY A 492 15.84 21.62 -20.93
CA GLY A 492 16.09 22.89 -21.61
C GLY A 492 17.46 23.50 -21.28
N GLY A 493 18.08 23.06 -20.18
CA GLY A 493 19.39 23.47 -19.72
C GLY A 493 19.69 22.97 -18.30
N GLY A 494 20.80 23.44 -17.72
CA GLY A 494 21.23 23.06 -16.37
C GLY A 494 22.25 21.92 -16.32
N GLY A 495 22.59 21.49 -15.10
CA GLY A 495 23.64 20.51 -14.81
C GLY A 495 23.13 19.24 -14.14
N ALA A 496 21.87 18.85 -14.40
CA ALA A 496 21.31 17.61 -13.87
C ALA A 496 21.98 16.38 -14.46
N VAL A 497 22.18 15.36 -13.62
CA VAL A 497 22.67 14.05 -14.02
C VAL A 497 21.55 13.02 -13.85
N PHE A 498 21.28 12.24 -14.89
CA PHE A 498 20.35 11.11 -14.85
C PHE A 498 21.10 9.80 -15.02
N THR A 499 20.80 8.83 -14.16
CA THR A 499 21.35 7.48 -14.20
C THR A 499 20.23 6.44 -14.18
N LEU A 500 20.49 5.21 -14.64
CA LEU A 500 19.54 4.13 -14.40
C LEU A 500 19.72 3.60 -12.98
N GLY A 501 18.63 3.57 -12.22
CA GLY A 501 18.55 2.95 -10.90
C GLY A 501 18.41 1.43 -10.95
N ASN A 502 18.09 0.85 -12.12
CA ASN A 502 18.04 -0.59 -12.34
C ASN A 502 19.41 -1.25 -12.05
N LYS A 503 19.39 -2.55 -11.70
CA LYS A 503 20.60 -3.28 -11.31
C LYS A 503 21.69 -3.19 -12.39
N GLY A 504 22.88 -2.73 -12.00
CA GLY A 504 24.03 -2.59 -12.91
C GLY A 504 23.95 -1.42 -13.89
N GLY A 505 23.01 -0.48 -13.71
CA GLY A 505 22.82 0.66 -14.63
C GLY A 505 22.23 0.24 -15.98
N LEU A 506 21.51 -0.88 -16.01
CA LEU A 506 21.00 -1.51 -17.22
C LEU A 506 19.54 -1.92 -17.07
N VAL A 507 18.81 -1.88 -18.17
CA VAL A 507 17.43 -2.35 -18.26
C VAL A 507 17.30 -3.35 -19.41
N GLU A 508 16.60 -4.46 -19.20
CA GLU A 508 16.28 -5.41 -20.26
C GLU A 508 15.06 -4.95 -21.04
N LEU A 509 15.23 -4.76 -22.36
CA LEU A 509 14.14 -4.39 -23.26
C LEU A 509 14.11 -5.43 -24.40
N GLY A 510 13.20 -6.40 -24.26
CA GLY A 510 13.14 -7.59 -25.12
C GLY A 510 14.43 -8.43 -25.14
N THR A 511 14.99 -8.64 -26.34
CA THR A 511 16.17 -9.51 -26.56
C THR A 511 17.45 -8.97 -25.92
N TRP A 512 17.58 -7.64 -25.80
CA TRP A 512 18.85 -6.98 -25.50
C TRP A 512 18.78 -6.16 -24.22
N GLU A 513 19.93 -5.94 -23.59
CA GLU A 513 20.10 -4.98 -22.51
C GLU A 513 20.38 -3.58 -23.06
N TYR A 514 19.89 -2.57 -22.36
CA TYR A 514 20.01 -1.15 -22.70
C TYR A 514 20.59 -0.40 -21.52
N ARG A 515 21.31 0.68 -21.83
CA ARG A 515 21.75 1.66 -20.85
C ARG A 515 21.20 3.04 -21.21
N LEU A 516 21.25 3.95 -20.24
CA LEU A 516 20.95 5.35 -20.48
C LEU A 516 22.18 6.05 -21.07
N LYS A 517 21.98 6.80 -22.16
CA LYS A 517 23.01 7.57 -22.82
C LYS A 517 22.55 9.02 -22.99
N GLU A 518 23.40 9.94 -22.59
CA GLU A 518 23.21 11.36 -22.87
C GLU A 518 23.69 11.67 -24.31
N ASN A 519 22.95 12.50 -25.04
CA ASN A 519 23.28 12.87 -26.41
C ASN A 519 23.96 14.26 -26.56
N ASN A 520 24.59 14.77 -25.50
CA ASN A 520 25.23 16.10 -25.41
C ASN A 520 24.31 17.31 -25.66
N SER A 521 22.98 17.09 -25.74
CA SER A 521 21.97 18.14 -25.90
C SER A 521 20.98 18.20 -24.73
N GLY A 522 21.38 17.67 -23.57
CA GLY A 522 20.51 17.59 -22.39
C GLY A 522 19.34 16.62 -22.57
N SER A 523 19.52 15.57 -23.37
CA SER A 523 18.53 14.50 -23.53
C SER A 523 19.15 13.13 -23.24
N TRP A 524 18.39 12.28 -22.55
CA TRP A 524 18.79 10.94 -22.16
C TRP A 524 17.91 9.91 -22.85
N LEU A 525 18.57 8.97 -23.54
CA LEU A 525 17.91 7.94 -24.32
C LEU A 525 18.38 6.56 -23.88
N LEU A 526 17.47 5.59 -23.88
CA LEU A 526 17.84 4.18 -23.75
C LEU A 526 18.49 3.71 -25.04
N SER A 527 19.70 3.18 -24.96
CA SER A 527 20.47 2.72 -26.12
C SER A 527 20.97 1.28 -25.92
N PRO A 528 20.88 0.41 -26.95
CA PRO A 528 21.42 -0.94 -26.88
C PRO A 528 22.95 -0.96 -27.00
N ASP A 529 23.56 0.16 -27.40
CA ASP A 529 25.01 0.33 -27.49
C ASP A 529 25.61 0.56 -26.11
N LEU A 530 26.25 -0.49 -25.55
CA LEU A 530 26.80 -0.49 -24.20
C LEU A 530 28.23 0.10 -24.10
N ARG A 531 28.87 0.45 -25.22
CA ARG A 531 30.26 0.95 -25.26
C ARG A 531 30.42 2.25 -24.46
N PRO A 532 31.39 2.41 -23.55
CA PRO A 532 31.56 3.66 -22.79
C PRO A 532 31.43 4.91 -23.66
N ALA A 533 30.73 5.95 -23.17
CA ALA A 533 30.69 7.21 -23.88
C ALA A 533 32.14 7.70 -24.09
N PRO A 534 32.51 8.28 -25.25
CA PRO A 534 33.82 8.87 -25.42
C PRO A 534 34.03 9.86 -24.27
N GLN A 535 35.04 9.64 -23.42
CA GLN A 535 35.44 10.68 -22.48
C GLN A 535 35.80 11.91 -23.33
N PRO A 536 35.33 13.13 -22.96
CA PRO A 536 35.90 14.34 -23.51
C PRO A 536 37.41 14.27 -23.30
N ASP A 537 38.20 14.57 -24.34
CA ASP A 537 39.64 14.74 -24.18
C ASP A 537 39.88 15.65 -22.95
N PRO A 538 40.80 15.32 -22.05
CA PRO A 538 41.20 16.23 -21.00
C PRO A 538 41.48 17.58 -21.66
N LEU A 539 40.75 18.63 -21.24
CA LEU A 539 41.05 19.99 -21.68
C LEU A 539 42.56 20.20 -21.52
N PRO A 540 43.26 20.77 -22.52
CA PRO A 540 44.68 21.02 -22.43
C PRO A 540 44.97 21.72 -21.11
N GLN A 541 45.76 21.06 -20.26
CA GLN A 541 46.21 21.67 -19.02
C GLN A 541 46.90 22.98 -19.44
N PRO A 542 46.50 24.16 -18.92
CA PRO A 542 47.20 25.39 -19.22
C PRO A 542 48.66 25.20 -18.86
N ASP A 543 49.59 25.62 -19.74
CA ASP A 543 51.01 25.64 -19.42
C ASP A 543 51.20 26.28 -18.03
N PRO A 544 52.06 25.70 -17.17
CA PRO A 544 52.34 26.28 -15.87
C PRO A 544 52.74 27.75 -16.06
N VAL A 545 51.92 28.66 -15.53
CA VAL A 545 52.28 30.08 -15.48
C VAL A 545 53.57 30.17 -14.66
N PRO A 546 54.62 30.88 -15.14
CA PRO A 546 55.84 31.05 -14.37
C PRO A 546 55.51 31.59 -12.98
N GLN A 547 55.93 30.85 -11.96
CA GLN A 547 55.72 31.21 -10.57
C GLN A 547 56.45 32.53 -10.29
N PRO A 548 55.78 33.59 -9.79
CA PRO A 548 56.47 34.79 -9.34
C PRO A 548 57.38 34.45 -8.15
N ASP A 549 58.56 35.07 -8.09
CA ASP A 549 59.47 34.94 -6.95
C ASP A 549 58.72 35.21 -5.63
N PRO A 550 58.99 34.42 -4.58
CA PRO A 550 58.31 34.58 -3.30
C PRO A 550 58.61 35.95 -2.69
N VAL A 551 57.56 36.73 -2.47
CA VAL A 551 57.62 37.97 -1.70
C VAL A 551 57.85 37.60 -0.22
N PRO A 552 58.74 38.28 0.52
CA PRO A 552 58.97 38.01 1.94
C PRO A 552 57.67 38.14 2.74
N GLN A 553 57.36 37.12 3.52
CA GLN A 553 56.20 37.06 4.40
C GLN A 553 56.39 38.01 5.61
N PRO A 554 55.42 38.87 5.97
CA PRO A 554 55.49 39.66 7.20
C PRO A 554 55.30 38.78 8.43
N ASP A 555 55.98 39.14 9.54
CA ASP A 555 55.88 38.44 10.82
C ASP A 555 54.43 38.33 11.32
N PRO A 556 54.04 37.22 11.98
CA PRO A 556 52.69 37.02 12.50
C PRO A 556 52.35 38.05 13.59
N VAL A 557 51.19 38.68 13.46
CA VAL A 557 50.59 39.52 14.51
C VAL A 557 50.02 38.60 15.62
N PRO A 558 50.22 38.91 16.91
CA PRO A 558 49.68 38.09 18.00
C PRO A 558 48.16 38.04 17.99
N GLN A 559 47.61 36.84 18.19
CA GLN A 559 46.19 36.54 18.27
C GLN A 559 45.62 36.99 19.65
N PRO A 560 44.42 37.58 19.75
CA PRO A 560 43.83 37.98 21.04
C PRO A 560 43.28 36.77 21.80
N ASP A 561 43.38 36.82 23.13
CA ASP A 561 42.91 35.77 24.04
C ASP A 561 41.39 35.50 23.93
N PRO A 562 40.93 34.25 24.11
CA PRO A 562 39.51 33.90 24.05
C PRO A 562 38.73 34.47 25.24
N VAL A 563 37.54 34.99 24.96
CA VAL A 563 36.59 35.48 25.98
C VAL A 563 35.93 34.29 26.70
N PRO A 564 35.77 34.29 28.03
CA PRO A 564 35.15 33.18 28.77
C PRO A 564 33.65 33.02 28.48
N GLN A 565 33.22 31.77 28.30
CA GLN A 565 31.81 31.36 28.19
C GLN A 565 31.13 31.37 29.58
N PRO A 566 29.82 31.68 29.70
CA PRO A 566 29.11 31.67 30.98
C PRO A 566 28.75 30.24 31.44
N ASP A 567 28.80 30.02 32.76
CA ASP A 567 28.53 28.74 33.42
C ASP A 567 27.06 28.27 33.28
N PRO A 568 26.80 26.94 33.19
CA PRO A 568 25.46 26.39 33.17
C PRO A 568 24.77 26.44 34.55
N VAL A 569 23.46 26.69 34.55
CA VAL A 569 22.60 26.74 35.75
C VAL A 569 22.37 25.31 36.31
N PRO A 570 22.46 25.09 37.64
CA PRO A 570 22.26 23.76 38.23
C PRO A 570 20.79 23.30 38.25
N GLN A 571 20.54 22.03 37.94
CA GLN A 571 19.27 21.33 38.15
C GLN A 571 19.17 20.81 39.61
N PRO A 572 17.95 20.67 40.21
CA PRO A 572 17.80 20.23 41.60
C PRO A 572 17.96 18.72 41.79
N ASP A 573 18.60 18.34 42.89
CA ASP A 573 18.92 16.96 43.28
C ASP A 573 17.69 16.07 43.59
N PRO A 574 17.71 14.78 43.21
CA PRO A 574 16.77 13.78 43.72
C PRO A 574 17.11 13.35 45.17
N ALA A 575 16.08 13.04 45.95
CA ALA A 575 16.18 12.61 47.35
C ALA A 575 16.93 11.27 47.55
N PRO A 576 17.61 11.08 48.71
CA PRO A 576 18.53 9.95 48.90
C PRO A 576 17.81 8.67 49.36
N GLN A 577 18.25 7.52 48.83
CA GLN A 577 17.92 6.17 49.32
C GLN A 577 19.09 5.61 50.16
N PRO A 578 18.86 4.74 51.17
CA PRO A 578 19.89 4.32 52.13
C PRO A 578 20.84 3.22 51.60
N ASP A 579 22.11 3.32 52.00
CA ASP A 579 23.21 2.40 51.67
C ASP A 579 23.05 0.97 52.20
N PRO A 580 23.38 -0.07 51.41
CA PRO A 580 23.68 -1.41 51.90
C PRO A 580 25.13 -1.54 52.42
N ALA A 581 25.29 -2.35 53.46
CA ALA A 581 26.52 -2.61 54.22
C ALA A 581 27.69 -3.19 53.40
N PRO A 582 28.96 -3.00 53.84
CA PRO A 582 30.15 -3.31 53.03
C PRO A 582 30.50 -4.81 53.04
N GLN A 583 30.89 -5.32 51.86
CA GLN A 583 31.48 -6.64 51.68
C GLN A 583 33.03 -6.55 51.67
N PRO A 584 33.77 -7.57 52.15
CA PRO A 584 35.23 -7.49 52.33
C PRO A 584 36.01 -7.62 51.01
N ASP A 585 37.16 -6.95 50.95
CA ASP A 585 38.09 -6.93 49.83
C ASP A 585 38.62 -8.33 49.43
N PRO A 586 38.67 -8.68 48.14
CA PRO A 586 39.37 -9.87 47.67
C PRO A 586 40.90 -9.69 47.74
N VAL A 587 41.56 -10.75 48.19
CA VAL A 587 43.03 -10.89 48.30
C VAL A 587 43.69 -10.81 46.90
N PRO A 588 44.87 -10.17 46.73
CA PRO A 588 45.53 -10.04 45.43
C PRO A 588 45.98 -11.40 44.87
N GLN A 589 45.64 -11.67 43.61
CA GLN A 589 46.15 -12.81 42.86
C GLN A 589 47.56 -12.48 42.32
N PRO A 590 48.51 -13.44 42.27
CA PRO A 590 49.87 -13.17 41.79
C PRO A 590 49.91 -12.88 40.28
N ASP A 591 50.77 -11.95 39.89
CA ASP A 591 51.01 -11.59 38.49
C ASP A 591 51.37 -12.83 37.64
N PRO A 592 50.75 -13.02 36.46
CA PRO A 592 51.18 -14.01 35.50
C PRO A 592 52.60 -13.72 35.02
N ALA A 593 53.42 -14.77 34.92
CA ALA A 593 54.76 -14.69 34.35
C ALA A 593 54.74 -14.09 32.93
N PRO A 594 55.81 -13.39 32.49
CA PRO A 594 55.85 -12.76 31.18
C PRO A 594 55.68 -13.82 30.10
N GLN A 595 54.63 -13.66 29.28
CA GLN A 595 54.44 -14.48 28.10
C GLN A 595 55.56 -14.14 27.10
N PRO A 596 56.20 -15.12 26.45
CA PRO A 596 57.20 -14.84 25.42
C PRO A 596 56.56 -13.98 24.33
N ASP A 597 57.30 -12.98 23.84
CA ASP A 597 56.88 -12.17 22.70
C ASP A 597 56.37 -13.10 21.58
N PRO A 598 55.17 -12.84 21.04
CA PRO A 598 54.70 -13.58 19.87
C PRO A 598 55.77 -13.47 18.79
N ALA A 599 56.14 -14.63 18.22
CA ALA A 599 56.95 -14.64 17.01
C ALA A 599 56.33 -13.66 16.00
N PRO A 600 57.13 -12.88 15.24
CA PRO A 600 56.62 -11.93 14.29
C PRO A 600 55.56 -12.62 13.44
N GLN A 601 54.33 -12.15 13.57
CA GLN A 601 53.24 -12.62 12.75
C GLN A 601 53.70 -12.38 11.30
N PRO A 602 53.70 -13.40 10.41
CA PRO A 602 53.87 -13.13 9.00
C PRO A 602 52.91 -12.01 8.65
N ASP A 603 53.41 -10.97 7.98
CA ASP A 603 52.58 -9.88 7.49
C ASP A 603 51.27 -10.48 6.98
N PRO A 604 50.11 -9.94 7.40
CA PRO A 604 48.83 -10.39 6.87
C PRO A 604 49.02 -10.52 5.36
N ALA A 605 48.85 -11.74 4.84
CA ALA A 605 48.84 -11.93 3.40
C ALA A 605 47.96 -10.82 2.85
N PRO A 606 48.45 -10.01 1.88
CA PRO A 606 47.76 -8.83 1.41
C PRO A 606 46.30 -9.18 1.29
N GLN A 607 45.47 -8.50 2.09
CA GLN A 607 44.03 -8.68 1.99
C GLN A 607 43.75 -8.55 0.49
N PRO A 608 43.13 -9.55 -0.16
CA PRO A 608 42.80 -9.41 -1.57
C PRO A 608 42.11 -8.07 -1.68
N ASP A 609 42.66 -7.19 -2.51
CA ASP A 609 41.98 -5.94 -2.85
C ASP A 609 40.50 -6.29 -3.03
N PRO A 610 39.57 -5.43 -2.55
CA PRO A 610 38.16 -5.60 -2.88
C PRO A 610 38.15 -5.98 -4.35
N ALA A 611 37.69 -7.20 -4.66
CA ALA A 611 37.72 -7.70 -6.03
C ALA A 611 37.26 -6.52 -6.85
N PRO A 612 38.08 -6.05 -7.83
CA PRO A 612 37.67 -4.91 -8.63
C PRO A 612 36.21 -5.15 -8.90
N GLN A 613 35.35 -4.15 -8.63
CA GLN A 613 34.10 -4.13 -9.36
C GLN A 613 34.49 -4.56 -10.76
N PRO A 614 33.78 -5.49 -11.41
CA PRO A 614 33.90 -5.48 -12.84
C PRO A 614 33.43 -4.06 -13.23
N GLU A 615 34.35 -3.08 -13.27
CA GLU A 615 34.78 -2.52 -14.53
C GLU A 615 34.64 -3.69 -15.46
N LEU A 616 33.47 -3.72 -16.10
CA LEU A 616 33.31 -4.37 -17.37
C LEU A 616 34.67 -4.14 -18.03
N PRO A 617 35.43 -5.18 -18.39
CA PRO A 617 36.51 -4.94 -19.31
C PRO A 617 35.93 -4.00 -20.36
N ALA A 618 36.69 -3.01 -20.80
CA ALA A 618 36.32 -2.20 -21.95
C ALA A 618 36.22 -3.09 -23.20
N GLU A 619 35.57 -4.26 -23.13
CA GLU A 619 34.90 -4.89 -24.21
C GLU A 619 34.00 -3.83 -24.82
N ASN A 620 34.34 -3.54 -26.04
CA ASN A 620 33.63 -2.74 -27.00
C ASN A 620 32.30 -3.47 -27.34
N ILE A 621 31.50 -3.85 -26.33
CA ILE A 621 30.30 -4.66 -26.46
C ILE A 621 29.23 -3.75 -27.04
N LYS A 622 28.97 -3.94 -28.33
CA LYS A 622 27.89 -3.23 -28.99
C LYS A 622 26.52 -3.68 -28.47
N ARG A 623 26.36 -4.93 -28.05
CA ARG A 623 25.11 -5.49 -27.49
C ARG A 623 25.34 -6.67 -26.57
N ARG A 624 24.45 -6.83 -25.60
CA ARG A 624 24.43 -7.96 -24.68
C ARG A 624 23.00 -8.48 -24.50
N ILE A 625 22.83 -9.80 -24.52
CA ILE A 625 21.51 -10.44 -24.40
C ILE A 625 20.90 -10.17 -23.02
N SER A 626 19.57 -10.04 -22.97
CA SER A 626 18.81 -9.91 -21.73
C SER A 626 18.85 -11.17 -20.88
N ALA A 627 18.57 -11.04 -19.57
CA ALA A 627 18.44 -12.19 -18.67
C ALA A 627 17.37 -13.19 -19.16
N SER A 628 16.24 -12.69 -19.67
CA SER A 628 15.16 -13.53 -20.23
C SER A 628 15.60 -14.28 -21.49
N THR A 629 16.35 -13.65 -22.40
CA THR A 629 16.93 -14.33 -23.57
C THR A 629 17.95 -15.39 -23.16
N ALA A 630 18.82 -15.08 -22.20
CA ALA A 630 19.78 -16.05 -21.69
C ALA A 630 19.08 -17.26 -21.05
N ALA A 631 17.99 -17.06 -20.31
CA ALA A 631 17.19 -18.15 -19.74
C ALA A 631 16.64 -19.09 -20.83
N VAL A 632 16.08 -18.54 -21.91
CA VAL A 632 15.60 -19.32 -23.07
C VAL A 632 16.74 -20.12 -23.71
N LEU A 633 17.88 -19.47 -23.97
CA LEU A 633 19.05 -20.11 -24.60
C LEU A 633 19.66 -21.19 -23.70
N ASN A 634 19.75 -20.94 -22.39
CA ASN A 634 20.21 -21.91 -21.41
C ASN A 634 19.34 -23.18 -21.47
N MET A 635 18.01 -23.03 -21.39
CA MET A 635 17.09 -24.17 -21.40
C MET A 635 17.09 -24.93 -22.73
N ALA A 636 17.29 -24.25 -23.86
CA ALA A 636 17.41 -24.89 -25.16
C ALA A 636 18.64 -25.82 -25.28
N ALA A 637 19.70 -25.58 -24.50
CA ALA A 637 20.93 -26.39 -24.52
C ALA A 637 20.92 -27.59 -23.53
N VAL A 638 19.89 -27.75 -22.69
CA VAL A 638 19.88 -28.75 -21.61
C VAL A 638 19.60 -30.17 -22.12
N GLN A 639 18.72 -30.33 -23.11
CA GLN A 639 18.21 -31.65 -23.50
C GLN A 639 19.30 -32.62 -23.96
N PRO A 640 20.28 -32.23 -24.80
CA PRO A 640 21.37 -33.12 -25.19
C PRO A 640 22.20 -33.59 -23.99
N LEU A 641 22.37 -32.76 -22.96
CA LEU A 641 23.15 -33.09 -21.76
C LEU A 641 22.42 -34.12 -20.89
N VAL A 642 21.10 -33.98 -20.74
CA VAL A 642 20.28 -34.99 -20.05
C VAL A 642 20.28 -36.30 -20.81
N PHE A 643 20.09 -36.23 -22.14
CA PHE A 643 20.15 -37.39 -23.02
C PHE A 643 21.49 -38.13 -22.88
N ASP A 644 22.61 -37.41 -22.95
CA ASP A 644 23.94 -37.98 -22.88
C ASP A 644 24.23 -38.64 -21.52
N ALA A 645 23.85 -37.97 -20.44
CA ALA A 645 24.12 -38.46 -19.10
C ALA A 645 23.36 -39.77 -18.79
N GLU A 646 22.12 -39.89 -19.24
CA GLU A 646 21.35 -41.13 -19.17
C GLU A 646 21.95 -42.23 -20.05
N LEU A 647 22.40 -41.88 -21.27
CA LEU A 647 22.99 -42.82 -22.22
C LEU A 647 24.28 -43.45 -21.68
N GLU A 648 25.15 -42.65 -21.06
CA GLU A 648 26.43 -43.13 -20.53
C GLU A 648 26.27 -44.22 -19.47
N SER A 649 25.23 -44.14 -18.64
CA SER A 649 24.93 -45.19 -17.65
C SER A 649 24.55 -46.53 -18.29
N VAL A 650 23.88 -46.51 -19.46
CA VAL A 650 23.56 -47.72 -20.23
C VAL A 650 24.80 -48.25 -20.94
N ARG A 651 25.70 -47.37 -21.41
CA ARG A 651 27.01 -47.76 -21.96
C ARG A 651 27.85 -48.48 -20.91
N GLU A 652 27.91 -47.97 -19.68
CA GLU A 652 28.60 -48.62 -18.56
C GLU A 652 28.00 -50.01 -18.25
N ARG A 653 26.68 -50.19 -18.36
CA ARG A 653 26.04 -51.50 -18.24
C ARG A 653 26.49 -52.49 -19.32
N LEU A 654 26.51 -52.07 -20.58
CA LEU A 654 26.99 -52.90 -21.70
C LEU A 654 28.48 -53.25 -21.58
N GLN A 655 29.29 -52.34 -21.03
CA GLN A 655 30.69 -52.61 -20.73
C GLN A 655 30.82 -53.66 -19.61
N ALA A 656 30.06 -53.54 -18.53
CA ALA A 656 30.04 -54.51 -17.45
C ALA A 656 29.68 -55.94 -17.92
N ARG A 657 28.72 -56.08 -18.86
CA ARG A 657 28.36 -57.40 -19.44
C ARG A 657 29.52 -58.06 -20.17
N LYS A 658 30.34 -57.28 -20.86
CA LYS A 658 31.56 -57.75 -21.55
C LYS A 658 32.67 -58.18 -20.57
N MET A 659 32.68 -57.63 -19.36
CA MET A 659 33.70 -57.92 -18.34
C MET A 659 33.34 -59.10 -17.42
N ALA A 660 32.05 -59.30 -17.11
CA ALA A 660 31.61 -60.28 -16.11
C ALA A 660 31.16 -61.64 -16.67
N GLY A 661 30.75 -61.75 -17.94
CA GLY A 661 30.32 -63.03 -18.55
C GLY A 661 29.16 -63.75 -17.84
N ARG A 662 28.42 -63.04 -16.97
CA ARG A 662 27.33 -63.57 -16.13
C ARG A 662 25.98 -63.06 -16.59
N ASP A 663 24.95 -63.86 -16.32
CA ASP A 663 23.57 -63.56 -16.66
C ASP A 663 22.82 -62.97 -15.44
N ASP A 664 23.06 -61.68 -15.18
CA ASP A 664 22.36 -60.90 -14.16
C ASP A 664 21.29 -60.01 -14.83
N PRO A 665 20.12 -60.54 -15.23
CA PRO A 665 19.19 -59.87 -16.13
C PRO A 665 18.61 -58.56 -15.62
N LEU A 666 18.38 -58.40 -14.31
CA LEU A 666 17.83 -57.17 -13.74
C LEU A 666 18.94 -56.25 -13.25
N TRP A 667 18.90 -54.97 -13.61
CA TRP A 667 19.86 -53.98 -13.14
C TRP A 667 19.24 -52.62 -12.89
N MET A 668 19.89 -51.86 -12.01
CA MET A 668 19.52 -50.51 -11.65
C MET A 668 20.76 -49.65 -11.45
N THR A 669 20.72 -48.43 -11.97
CA THR A 669 21.83 -47.47 -11.89
C THR A 669 21.30 -46.10 -11.49
N GLN A 670 21.87 -45.52 -10.45
CA GLN A 670 21.70 -44.12 -10.10
C GLN A 670 22.94 -43.34 -10.52
N TYR A 671 22.75 -42.16 -11.10
CA TYR A 671 23.85 -41.29 -11.48
C TYR A 671 23.59 -39.85 -11.03
N ASN A 672 24.68 -39.12 -10.78
CA ASN A 672 24.67 -37.68 -10.54
C ASN A 672 25.82 -37.04 -11.30
N THR A 673 25.59 -35.88 -11.89
CA THR A 673 26.60 -35.11 -12.62
C THR A 673 26.38 -33.62 -12.44
N ARG A 674 27.48 -32.88 -12.39
CA ARG A 674 27.46 -31.41 -12.48
C ARG A 674 28.06 -31.00 -13.81
N ASN A 675 27.44 -30.04 -14.49
CA ASN A 675 27.96 -29.44 -15.71
C ASN A 675 28.04 -27.92 -15.57
N ASN A 676 29.14 -27.32 -16.01
CA ASN A 676 29.26 -25.89 -16.28
C ASN A 676 29.26 -25.73 -17.80
N VAL A 677 28.34 -24.94 -18.33
CA VAL A 677 28.06 -24.86 -19.76
C VAL A 677 28.12 -23.41 -20.23
N SER A 678 28.77 -23.20 -21.36
CA SER A 678 28.80 -21.96 -22.14
C SER A 678 28.50 -22.30 -23.60
N THR A 679 27.47 -21.70 -24.17
CA THR A 679 27.06 -21.93 -25.56
C THR A 679 27.69 -20.90 -26.51
N SER A 680 27.67 -21.19 -27.82
CA SER A 680 28.08 -20.25 -28.87
C SER A 680 27.24 -18.97 -28.91
N ALA A 681 26.01 -18.97 -28.37
CA ALA A 681 25.14 -17.80 -28.26
C ALA A 681 25.45 -16.89 -27.05
N GLY A 682 26.46 -17.24 -26.23
CA GLY A 682 26.80 -16.51 -25.00
C GLY A 682 25.87 -16.82 -23.82
N ALA A 683 25.18 -17.96 -23.87
CA ALA A 683 24.37 -18.47 -22.77
C ALA A 683 25.23 -19.30 -21.82
N GLU A 684 25.17 -19.00 -20.53
CA GLU A 684 25.97 -19.67 -19.51
C GLU A 684 25.09 -20.17 -18.36
N PHE A 685 25.30 -21.43 -17.96
CA PHE A 685 24.58 -22.04 -16.87
C PHE A 685 25.36 -23.12 -16.13
N LYS A 686 24.94 -23.36 -14.88
CA LYS A 686 25.39 -24.48 -14.06
C LYS A 686 24.26 -25.47 -13.91
N GLN A 687 24.50 -26.72 -14.28
CA GLN A 687 23.54 -27.81 -14.21
C GLN A 687 23.93 -28.78 -13.10
N THR A 688 22.94 -29.21 -12.31
CA THR A 688 23.04 -30.40 -11.45
C THR A 688 21.98 -31.38 -11.90
N LEU A 689 22.41 -32.54 -12.40
CA LEU A 689 21.55 -33.55 -12.99
C LEU A 689 21.72 -34.86 -12.23
N GLY A 690 20.60 -35.45 -11.80
CA GLY A 690 20.56 -36.76 -11.19
C GLY A 690 19.43 -37.60 -11.78
N GLY A 691 19.62 -38.91 -11.82
CA GLY A 691 18.59 -39.79 -12.35
C GLY A 691 18.75 -41.25 -11.93
N LEU A 692 17.69 -42.01 -12.18
CA LEU A 692 17.58 -43.43 -11.92
C LEU A 692 17.23 -44.14 -13.22
N ILE A 693 17.96 -45.21 -13.52
CA ILE A 693 17.76 -46.04 -14.70
C ILE A 693 17.57 -47.47 -14.23
N MET A 694 16.54 -48.13 -14.75
CA MET A 694 16.27 -49.54 -14.50
C MET A 694 16.18 -50.26 -15.82
N GLY A 695 16.78 -51.44 -15.91
CA GLY A 695 16.74 -52.22 -17.14
C GLY A 695 16.69 -53.71 -16.90
N ILE A 696 16.28 -54.39 -17.96
CA ILE A 696 16.31 -55.85 -18.06
C ILE A 696 17.05 -56.23 -19.34
N ASP A 697 17.97 -57.19 -19.24
CA ASP A 697 18.67 -57.76 -20.38
C ASP A 697 18.82 -59.28 -20.26
N ARG A 698 19.16 -59.91 -21.39
CA ARG A 698 19.48 -61.33 -21.47
C ARG A 698 20.81 -61.52 -22.18
N LEU A 699 21.70 -62.35 -21.63
CA LEU A 699 22.89 -62.85 -22.35
C LEU A 699 22.55 -64.12 -23.13
N SER A 700 22.98 -64.20 -24.38
CA SER A 700 22.91 -65.40 -25.22
C SER A 700 24.31 -65.75 -25.71
N GLN A 701 24.71 -67.01 -25.55
CA GLN A 701 25.97 -67.53 -26.08
C GLN A 701 25.74 -68.25 -27.41
N TYR A 702 26.64 -68.02 -28.36
CA TYR A 702 26.70 -68.64 -29.69
C TYR A 702 28.10 -69.26 -29.86
N GLU A 703 28.30 -70.13 -30.87
CA GLU A 703 29.56 -70.89 -31.05
C GLU A 703 30.85 -70.05 -31.05
N LYS A 704 30.80 -68.78 -31.49
CA LYS A 704 31.96 -67.87 -31.53
C LYS A 704 31.65 -66.45 -31.05
N SER A 705 30.49 -66.24 -30.43
CA SER A 705 30.05 -64.92 -30.02
C SER A 705 29.10 -64.96 -28.83
N SER A 706 28.97 -63.84 -28.13
CA SER A 706 27.93 -63.61 -27.13
C SER A 706 27.13 -62.36 -27.50
N GLY A 707 25.84 -62.40 -27.24
CA GLY A 707 24.90 -61.32 -27.51
C GLY A 707 24.14 -60.91 -26.26
N THR A 708 24.00 -59.62 -26.02
CA THR A 708 23.11 -59.04 -25.00
C THR A 708 21.98 -58.31 -25.71
N LEU A 709 20.75 -58.52 -25.27
CA LEU A 709 19.59 -57.75 -25.72
C LEU A 709 18.79 -57.30 -24.49
N GLY A 710 18.44 -56.03 -24.42
CA GLY A 710 17.71 -55.49 -23.28
C GLY A 710 16.92 -54.22 -23.56
N ALA A 711 16.12 -53.85 -22.57
CA ALA A 711 15.32 -52.62 -22.54
C ALA A 711 15.52 -51.92 -21.19
N PHE A 712 15.28 -50.61 -21.16
CA PHE A 712 15.39 -49.80 -19.96
C PHE A 712 14.37 -48.66 -19.94
N PHE A 713 14.10 -48.19 -18.72
CA PHE A 713 13.37 -46.97 -18.44
C PHE A 713 14.25 -46.06 -17.58
N SER A 714 14.13 -44.75 -17.75
CA SER A 714 14.80 -43.78 -16.88
C SER A 714 13.92 -42.62 -16.49
N TYR A 715 14.19 -42.12 -15.28
CA TYR A 715 13.75 -40.81 -14.84
C TYR A 715 14.96 -39.98 -14.44
N SER A 716 15.02 -38.73 -14.89
CA SER A 716 16.08 -37.80 -14.55
C SER A 716 15.51 -36.42 -14.24
N HIS A 717 16.09 -35.77 -13.24
CA HIS A 717 15.77 -34.40 -12.86
C HIS A 717 17.02 -33.53 -12.94
N SER A 718 16.91 -32.42 -13.66
CA SER A 718 17.99 -31.46 -13.90
C SER A 718 17.61 -30.11 -13.31
N ASN A 719 18.42 -29.58 -12.40
CA ASN A 719 18.35 -28.19 -11.95
C ASN A 719 19.38 -27.33 -12.68
N ILE A 720 18.98 -26.16 -13.15
CA ILE A 720 19.79 -25.25 -13.96
C ILE A 720 19.80 -23.86 -13.32
N GLY A 721 20.97 -23.42 -12.86
CA GLY A 721 21.18 -22.04 -12.42
C GLY A 721 21.74 -21.18 -13.55
N PHE A 722 21.05 -20.09 -13.90
CA PHE A 722 21.46 -19.19 -14.98
C PHE A 722 22.47 -18.16 -14.49
N SER A 723 23.58 -17.95 -15.22
CA SER A 723 24.60 -16.95 -14.85
C SER A 723 24.06 -15.51 -14.83
N ARG A 724 22.98 -15.24 -15.59
CA ARG A 724 22.34 -13.91 -15.69
C ARG A 724 21.11 -13.72 -14.80
N GLY A 725 20.92 -14.60 -13.82
CA GLY A 725 19.83 -14.50 -12.84
C GLY A 725 18.61 -15.34 -13.21
N GLY A 726 18.06 -16.02 -12.20
CA GLY A 726 16.98 -17.00 -12.37
C GLY A 726 17.49 -18.43 -12.40
N GLU A 727 16.55 -19.35 -12.54
CA GLU A 727 16.76 -20.79 -12.51
C GLU A 727 15.75 -21.50 -13.42
N GLY A 728 16.00 -22.76 -13.72
CA GLY A 728 15.08 -23.61 -14.43
C GLY A 728 15.30 -25.07 -14.08
N TYR A 729 14.37 -25.93 -14.47
CA TYR A 729 14.54 -27.36 -14.32
C TYR A 729 13.98 -28.13 -15.52
N VAL A 730 14.52 -29.33 -15.73
CA VAL A 730 14.05 -30.27 -16.74
C VAL A 730 13.84 -31.63 -16.08
N ASP A 731 12.62 -32.14 -16.17
CA ASP A 731 12.29 -33.53 -15.87
C ASP A 731 12.29 -34.34 -17.17
N SER A 732 13.00 -35.46 -17.18
CA SER A 732 13.13 -36.36 -18.32
C SER A 732 12.59 -37.74 -17.96
N TYR A 733 11.69 -38.25 -18.79
CA TYR A 733 11.20 -39.63 -18.75
C TYR A 733 11.63 -40.32 -20.05
N SER A 734 12.38 -41.41 -19.95
CA SER A 734 12.90 -42.08 -21.14
C SER A 734 12.63 -43.57 -21.16
N PHE A 735 12.51 -44.10 -22.37
CA PHE A 735 12.46 -45.53 -22.64
C PHE A 735 13.41 -45.85 -23.78
N GLY A 736 14.15 -46.95 -23.67
CA GLY A 736 15.09 -47.36 -24.70
C GLY A 736 15.36 -48.85 -24.73
N ALA A 737 16.06 -49.26 -25.78
CA ALA A 737 16.51 -50.62 -26.01
C ALA A 737 17.99 -50.61 -26.39
N TYR A 738 18.68 -51.70 -26.10
CA TYR A 738 20.08 -51.88 -26.44
C TYR A 738 20.39 -53.32 -26.84
N ALA A 739 21.38 -53.45 -27.71
CA ALA A 739 21.96 -54.72 -28.11
C ALA A 739 23.48 -54.62 -28.10
N GLY A 740 24.14 -55.65 -27.57
CA GLY A 740 25.60 -55.79 -27.61
C GLY A 740 25.99 -57.13 -28.22
N LEU A 741 26.98 -57.14 -29.11
CA LEU A 741 27.54 -58.35 -29.71
C LEU A 741 29.04 -58.37 -29.46
N GLN A 742 29.55 -59.50 -28.99
CA GLN A 742 30.98 -59.71 -28.74
C GLN A 742 31.43 -61.01 -29.40
N HIS A 743 32.45 -60.95 -30.25
CA HIS A 743 33.04 -62.10 -30.92
C HIS A 743 34.30 -62.58 -30.18
N GLU A 744 34.64 -63.87 -30.31
CA GLU A 744 35.84 -64.46 -29.68
C GLU A 744 37.16 -63.79 -30.09
N SER A 745 37.21 -63.13 -31.26
CA SER A 745 38.38 -62.34 -31.69
C SER A 745 38.62 -61.07 -30.86
N GLY A 746 37.75 -60.77 -29.88
CA GLY A 746 37.77 -59.55 -29.07
C GLY A 746 36.99 -58.39 -29.69
N PHE A 747 36.55 -58.50 -30.95
CA PHE A 747 35.70 -57.48 -31.58
C PHE A 747 34.33 -57.38 -30.89
N TYR A 748 33.82 -56.16 -30.71
CA TYR A 748 32.46 -55.93 -30.23
C TYR A 748 31.74 -54.79 -30.96
N LEU A 749 30.41 -54.85 -30.88
CA LEU A 749 29.48 -53.84 -31.38
C LEU A 749 28.33 -53.66 -30.39
N ASP A 750 28.18 -52.46 -29.87
CA ASP A 750 27.10 -52.03 -28.99
C ASP A 750 26.20 -51.04 -29.73
N SER A 751 24.89 -51.22 -29.62
CA SER A 751 23.89 -50.28 -30.13
C SER A 751 22.84 -49.96 -29.07
N ILE A 752 22.45 -48.69 -28.99
CA ILE A 752 21.43 -48.20 -28.05
C ILE A 752 20.51 -47.25 -28.82
N ALA A 753 19.20 -47.35 -28.63
CA ALA A 753 18.22 -46.40 -29.12
C ALA A 753 17.26 -46.03 -27.99
N LYS A 754 16.92 -44.75 -27.86
CA LYS A 754 15.98 -44.28 -26.83
C LYS A 754 15.17 -43.07 -27.25
N ALA A 755 14.04 -42.90 -26.59
CA ALA A 755 13.16 -41.75 -26.68
C ALA A 755 12.95 -41.11 -25.30
N ASN A 756 12.88 -39.78 -25.25
CA ASN A 756 12.71 -38.96 -24.06
C ASN A 756 11.48 -38.05 -24.19
N LEU A 757 10.73 -37.89 -23.10
CA LEU A 757 9.77 -36.81 -22.90
C LEU A 757 10.37 -35.85 -21.88
N PHE A 758 10.44 -34.57 -22.23
CA PHE A 758 11.01 -33.51 -21.39
C PHE A 758 9.93 -32.52 -20.97
N ASP A 759 9.75 -32.38 -19.65
CA ASP A 759 8.98 -31.32 -19.04
C ASP A 759 9.96 -30.22 -18.60
N ASN A 760 9.82 -29.02 -19.16
CA ASN A 760 10.79 -27.93 -19.00
C ASN A 760 10.11 -26.75 -18.31
N ASN A 761 10.76 -26.23 -17.27
CA ASN A 761 10.35 -25.02 -16.56
C ASN A 761 11.51 -24.01 -16.58
N VAL A 762 11.18 -22.76 -16.91
CA VAL A 762 12.13 -21.65 -16.95
C VAL A 762 11.62 -20.53 -16.05
N LYS A 763 12.48 -19.99 -15.18
CA LYS A 763 12.19 -18.85 -14.30
C LYS A 763 13.32 -17.83 -14.40
N GLY A 764 13.18 -16.90 -15.34
CA GLY A 764 14.14 -15.80 -15.51
C GLY A 764 13.93 -14.69 -14.47
N ARG A 765 15.03 -14.09 -13.98
CA ARG A 765 14.98 -12.92 -13.08
C ARG A 765 15.64 -11.72 -13.75
N MET A 766 14.86 -10.67 -14.00
CA MET A 766 15.29 -9.45 -14.69
C MET A 766 16.00 -8.45 -13.74
N ASN A 767 16.75 -7.49 -14.29
CA ASN A 767 17.51 -6.45 -13.58
C ASN A 767 16.60 -5.41 -12.92
N ASN A 768 15.37 -5.28 -13.39
CA ASN A 768 14.32 -4.50 -12.72
C ASN A 768 13.61 -5.27 -11.57
N GLY A 769 14.00 -6.53 -11.31
CA GLY A 769 13.36 -7.39 -10.32
C GLY A 769 12.10 -8.12 -10.81
N GLY A 770 11.70 -7.95 -12.07
CA GLY A 770 10.61 -8.68 -12.71
C GLY A 770 10.92 -10.16 -12.95
N ALA A 771 9.86 -10.95 -13.18
CA ALA A 771 9.93 -12.38 -13.49
C ALA A 771 9.64 -12.64 -14.98
N ALA A 772 10.36 -13.60 -15.57
CA ALA A 772 10.21 -14.04 -16.94
C ALA A 772 10.10 -15.58 -16.97
N ASP A 773 8.92 -16.06 -16.60
CA ASP A 773 8.67 -17.47 -16.31
C ASP A 773 7.96 -18.16 -17.47
N GLY A 774 8.18 -19.45 -17.67
CA GLY A 774 7.53 -20.23 -18.72
C GLY A 774 7.62 -21.74 -18.51
N ASP A 775 6.67 -22.46 -19.12
CA ASP A 775 6.56 -23.92 -19.04
C ASP A 775 6.29 -24.50 -20.42
N TYR A 776 7.00 -25.58 -20.77
CA TYR A 776 6.79 -26.25 -22.04
C TYR A 776 7.25 -27.71 -22.04
N ARG A 777 6.65 -28.49 -22.94
CA ARG A 777 6.97 -29.91 -23.15
C ARG A 777 7.60 -30.13 -24.52
N THR A 778 8.57 -31.02 -24.57
CA THR A 778 9.25 -31.44 -25.80
C THR A 778 9.53 -32.94 -25.76
N TRP A 779 9.79 -33.53 -26.92
CA TRP A 779 10.24 -34.92 -27.01
C TRP A 779 11.58 -34.98 -27.74
N GLY A 780 12.35 -36.04 -27.51
CA GLY A 780 13.59 -36.28 -28.25
C GLY A 780 13.82 -37.76 -28.49
N ILE A 781 14.54 -38.06 -29.57
CA ILE A 781 14.95 -39.42 -29.91
C ILE A 781 16.44 -39.42 -30.24
N GLY A 782 17.12 -40.51 -29.93
CA GLY A 782 18.52 -40.66 -30.29
C GLY A 782 18.99 -42.10 -30.30
N ALA A 783 20.15 -42.27 -30.89
CA ALA A 783 20.81 -43.55 -31.04
C ALA A 783 22.32 -43.43 -30.81
N HIS A 784 22.91 -44.54 -30.40
CA HIS A 784 24.33 -44.67 -30.13
C HIS A 784 24.84 -45.98 -30.72
N LEU A 785 26.02 -45.91 -31.34
CA LEU A 785 26.73 -47.05 -31.88
C LEU A 785 28.18 -47.00 -31.40
N GLU A 786 28.66 -48.06 -30.77
CA GLU A 786 30.04 -48.17 -30.30
C GLU A 786 30.64 -49.49 -30.80
N SER A 787 31.88 -49.44 -31.29
CA SER A 787 32.60 -50.62 -31.72
C SER A 787 34.07 -50.54 -31.34
N GLY A 788 34.65 -51.67 -30.96
CA GLY A 788 36.04 -51.75 -30.57
C GLY A 788 36.58 -53.17 -30.59
N ILE A 789 37.85 -53.30 -30.21
CA ILE A 789 38.54 -54.58 -30.12
C ILE A 789 39.16 -54.73 -28.74
N ARG A 790 38.73 -55.73 -27.97
CA ARG A 790 39.27 -56.04 -26.65
C ARG A 790 40.48 -56.95 -26.78
N LEU A 791 41.65 -56.41 -26.47
CA LEU A 791 42.93 -57.12 -26.43
C LEU A 791 43.18 -57.56 -24.98
N SER A 792 43.07 -58.86 -24.70
CA SER A 792 43.17 -59.39 -23.34
C SER A 792 44.41 -60.28 -23.17
N ASN A 793 45.11 -60.14 -22.06
CA ASN A 793 46.24 -60.99 -21.67
C ASN A 793 46.19 -61.28 -20.16
N ASN A 794 45.94 -62.54 -19.80
CA ASN A 794 45.70 -62.99 -18.42
C ASN A 794 44.62 -62.17 -17.70
N ASN A 795 45.05 -61.27 -16.80
CA ASN A 795 44.17 -60.47 -15.95
C ASN A 795 43.99 -59.03 -16.47
N TRP A 796 44.71 -58.60 -17.51
CA TRP A 796 44.61 -57.24 -18.08
C TRP A 796 43.91 -57.26 -19.45
N SER A 797 43.11 -56.23 -19.71
CA SER A 797 42.51 -55.97 -21.01
C SER A 797 42.66 -54.51 -21.42
N ALA A 798 42.88 -54.26 -22.71
CA ALA A 798 42.90 -52.94 -23.33
C ALA A 798 41.96 -52.92 -24.54
N THR A 799 41.14 -51.88 -24.65
CA THR A 799 40.02 -51.81 -25.59
C THR A 799 39.99 -50.45 -26.29
N PRO A 800 40.74 -50.27 -27.39
CA PRO A 800 40.51 -49.15 -28.29
C PRO A 800 39.12 -49.26 -28.93
N TYR A 801 38.39 -48.15 -28.98
CA TYR A 801 37.03 -48.10 -29.53
C TYR A 801 36.75 -46.78 -30.23
N MET A 802 35.72 -46.80 -31.07
CA MET A 802 35.08 -45.62 -31.66
C MET A 802 33.58 -45.69 -31.42
N ALA A 803 32.95 -44.53 -31.22
CA ALA A 803 31.51 -44.43 -31.05
C ALA A 803 30.91 -43.22 -31.76
N PHE A 804 29.66 -43.37 -32.18
CA PHE A 804 28.84 -42.33 -32.80
C PHE A 804 27.54 -42.20 -32.04
N THR A 805 27.19 -40.97 -31.67
CA THR A 805 25.92 -40.65 -30.99
C THR A 805 25.16 -39.61 -31.79
N GLY A 806 23.88 -39.86 -32.04
CA GLY A 806 22.97 -38.89 -32.65
C GLY A 806 21.76 -38.67 -31.76
N PHE A 807 21.33 -37.41 -31.62
CA PHE A 807 20.08 -37.05 -30.94
C PHE A 807 19.39 -35.90 -31.68
N THR A 808 18.06 -35.95 -31.71
CA THR A 808 17.20 -34.87 -32.20
C THR A 808 16.04 -34.64 -31.24
N GLY A 809 15.78 -33.38 -30.91
CA GLY A 809 14.66 -32.90 -30.11
C GLY A 809 13.63 -32.14 -30.94
N SER A 810 12.38 -32.13 -30.52
CA SER A 810 11.28 -31.44 -31.21
C SER A 810 11.41 -29.92 -31.10
N ALA A 811 11.14 -29.19 -32.20
CA ALA A 811 11.00 -27.74 -32.19
C ALA A 811 9.82 -27.29 -31.29
N ARG A 812 9.93 -26.11 -30.68
CA ARG A 812 8.89 -25.56 -29.79
C ARG A 812 8.83 -24.04 -29.81
N LYS A 813 7.61 -23.53 -29.97
CA LYS A 813 7.23 -22.13 -29.70
C LYS A 813 6.58 -22.00 -28.33
N TYR A 814 6.99 -21.02 -27.55
CA TYR A 814 6.40 -20.68 -26.26
C TYR A 814 6.61 -19.20 -25.92
N ALA A 815 5.89 -18.68 -24.93
CA ALA A 815 6.04 -17.32 -24.44
C ALA A 815 6.36 -17.32 -22.94
N LEU A 816 7.11 -16.32 -22.49
CA LEU A 816 7.37 -16.06 -21.08
C LEU A 816 6.32 -15.11 -20.49
N SER A 817 6.20 -15.09 -19.16
CA SER A 817 5.29 -14.21 -18.41
C SER A 817 5.50 -12.72 -18.68
N ASN A 818 6.71 -12.34 -19.08
CA ASN A 818 7.05 -10.97 -19.46
C ASN A 818 6.77 -10.67 -20.94
N GLY A 819 6.06 -11.53 -21.69
CA GLY A 819 5.68 -11.29 -23.09
C GLY A 819 6.71 -11.73 -24.15
N MET A 820 7.93 -12.13 -23.75
CA MET A 820 8.95 -12.61 -24.69
C MET A 820 8.51 -13.91 -25.38
N GLN A 821 8.59 -13.95 -26.71
CA GLN A 821 8.33 -15.15 -27.52
C GLN A 821 9.63 -15.88 -27.85
N ALA A 822 9.67 -17.17 -27.58
CA ALA A 822 10.78 -18.06 -27.90
C ALA A 822 10.33 -19.09 -28.95
N ASP A 823 11.08 -19.19 -30.05
CA ASP A 823 10.95 -20.19 -31.10
C ASP A 823 12.25 -21.01 -31.16
N VAL A 824 12.26 -22.14 -30.47
CA VAL A 824 13.39 -23.07 -30.43
C VAL A 824 13.21 -24.06 -31.58
N ASP A 825 14.13 -24.06 -32.55
CA ASP A 825 14.12 -25.02 -33.64
C ASP A 825 14.54 -26.42 -33.13
N THR A 826 14.53 -27.39 -34.03
CA THR A 826 14.95 -28.78 -33.79
C THR A 826 16.35 -28.82 -33.19
N THR A 827 16.47 -29.22 -31.93
CA THR A 827 17.75 -29.36 -31.23
C THR A 827 18.47 -30.62 -31.72
N ARG A 828 19.75 -30.54 -32.05
CA ARG A 828 20.54 -31.62 -32.62
C ARG A 828 21.84 -31.84 -31.85
N MET A 829 22.26 -33.09 -31.80
CA MET A 829 23.57 -33.55 -31.32
C MET A 829 24.06 -34.62 -32.29
N LEU A 830 25.30 -34.49 -32.74
CA LEU A 830 26.00 -35.47 -33.56
C LEU A 830 27.44 -35.56 -33.07
N ARG A 831 27.74 -36.60 -32.31
CA ARG A 831 29.03 -36.75 -31.64
C ARG A 831 29.80 -37.96 -32.15
N ALA A 832 31.06 -37.73 -32.49
CA ALA A 832 32.06 -38.77 -32.70
C ALA A 832 32.94 -38.89 -31.44
N GLU A 833 33.24 -40.11 -31.02
CA GLU A 833 34.08 -40.41 -29.87
C GLU A 833 35.14 -41.44 -30.25
N ALA A 834 36.38 -41.21 -29.86
CA ALA A 834 37.46 -42.21 -29.93
C ALA A 834 38.09 -42.34 -28.55
N GLY A 835 38.29 -43.57 -28.09
CA GLY A 835 38.80 -43.79 -26.74
C GLY A 835 39.51 -45.12 -26.55
N LEU A 836 40.06 -45.26 -25.36
CA LEU A 836 40.75 -46.45 -24.86
C LEU A 836 40.19 -46.81 -23.49
N GLY A 837 39.61 -48.00 -23.37
CA GLY A 837 39.27 -48.63 -22.11
C GLY A 837 40.37 -49.58 -21.64
N MET A 838 40.61 -49.66 -20.34
CA MET A 838 41.54 -50.59 -19.70
C MET A 838 40.88 -51.19 -18.46
N ASP A 839 40.97 -52.50 -18.27
CA ASP A 839 40.41 -53.19 -17.11
C ASP A 839 41.37 -54.25 -16.57
N TYR A 840 41.31 -54.48 -15.25
CA TYR A 840 42.11 -55.50 -14.57
C TYR A 840 41.26 -56.39 -13.69
N ARG A 841 41.38 -57.72 -13.83
CA ARG A 841 40.59 -58.71 -13.11
C ARG A 841 41.32 -59.23 -11.87
N LEU A 842 40.76 -58.99 -10.68
CA LEU A 842 41.23 -59.46 -9.38
C LEU A 842 40.26 -60.51 -8.81
N ILE A 843 40.77 -61.68 -8.43
CA ILE A 843 40.02 -62.72 -7.72
C ILE A 843 40.44 -62.68 -6.25
N LEU A 844 39.48 -62.46 -5.34
CA LEU A 844 39.70 -62.38 -3.90
C LEU A 844 39.68 -63.79 -3.28
N SER A 845 40.37 -63.95 -2.14
CA SER A 845 40.49 -65.24 -1.43
C SER A 845 39.15 -65.81 -0.93
N ASN A 846 38.10 -64.99 -0.85
CA ASN A 846 36.75 -65.38 -0.45
C ASN A 846 35.82 -65.70 -1.64
N GLY A 847 36.35 -65.77 -2.87
CA GLY A 847 35.56 -66.02 -4.09
C GLY A 847 34.90 -64.77 -4.69
N GLY A 848 35.08 -63.59 -4.06
CA GLY A 848 34.71 -62.30 -4.63
C GLY A 848 35.60 -61.93 -5.83
N GLU A 849 35.09 -61.07 -6.70
CA GLU A 849 35.80 -60.61 -7.88
C GLU A 849 35.73 -59.08 -7.97
N LEU A 850 36.87 -58.43 -8.15
CA LEU A 850 36.97 -56.99 -8.35
C LEU A 850 37.58 -56.70 -9.72
N GLN A 851 36.98 -55.77 -10.44
CA GLN A 851 37.44 -55.35 -11.76
C GLN A 851 37.52 -53.82 -11.82
N PRO A 852 38.62 -53.22 -11.35
CA PRO A 852 38.91 -51.82 -11.62
C PRO A 852 39.06 -51.58 -13.12
N TRP A 853 38.54 -50.46 -13.59
CA TRP A 853 38.64 -50.04 -14.98
C TRP A 853 38.91 -48.53 -15.11
N LEU A 854 39.46 -48.17 -16.25
CA LEU A 854 39.82 -46.83 -16.66
C LEU A 854 39.42 -46.62 -18.12
N LYS A 855 38.84 -45.47 -18.45
CA LYS A 855 38.44 -45.08 -19.80
C LYS A 855 38.88 -43.65 -20.07
N ILE A 856 39.57 -43.45 -21.17
CA ILE A 856 40.03 -42.13 -21.64
C ILE A 856 39.52 -41.95 -23.07
N SER A 857 38.89 -40.81 -23.36
CA SER A 857 38.33 -40.55 -24.68
C SER A 857 38.39 -39.08 -25.09
N ALA A 858 38.47 -38.87 -26.41
CA ALA A 858 38.24 -37.58 -27.04
C ALA A 858 36.87 -37.62 -27.74
N ARG A 859 36.02 -36.65 -27.43
CA ARG A 859 34.67 -36.48 -27.98
C ARG A 859 34.64 -35.22 -28.83
N GLN A 860 34.17 -35.32 -30.07
CA GLN A 860 33.94 -34.19 -30.96
C GLN A 860 32.44 -34.06 -31.20
N GLU A 861 31.86 -32.94 -30.78
CA GLU A 861 30.49 -32.55 -31.14
C GLU A 861 30.52 -31.84 -32.50
N LEU A 862 29.72 -32.34 -33.44
CA LEU A 862 29.68 -31.90 -34.84
C LEU A 862 28.41 -31.11 -35.17
N ALA A 863 27.37 -31.17 -34.33
CA ALA A 863 26.17 -30.37 -34.55
C ALA A 863 26.47 -28.90 -34.21
N ASP A 864 26.51 -28.05 -35.24
CA ASP A 864 26.86 -26.63 -35.17
C ASP A 864 25.69 -25.71 -35.58
N ASN A 865 24.46 -26.24 -35.68
CA ASN A 865 23.28 -25.49 -36.13
C ASN A 865 22.06 -25.80 -35.27
N ASN A 866 22.02 -25.23 -34.06
CA ASN A 866 20.90 -25.29 -33.13
C ASN A 866 20.29 -23.88 -33.00
N GLN A 867 19.31 -23.57 -33.85
CA GLN A 867 18.78 -22.20 -33.92
C GLN A 867 17.69 -21.93 -32.88
N VAL A 868 17.76 -20.76 -32.26
CA VAL A 868 16.72 -20.21 -31.40
C VAL A 868 16.39 -18.81 -31.92
N THR A 869 15.11 -18.56 -32.21
CA THR A 869 14.62 -17.23 -32.59
C THR A 869 13.87 -16.60 -31.42
N ILE A 870 14.28 -15.40 -31.03
CA ILE A 870 13.63 -14.60 -29.98
C ILE A 870 12.79 -13.51 -30.63
N ASN A 871 11.57 -13.32 -30.12
CA ASN A 871 10.61 -12.29 -30.54
C ASN A 871 10.41 -12.23 -32.08
N ASN A 872 10.47 -13.40 -32.74
CA ASN A 872 10.34 -13.58 -34.19
C ASN A 872 11.35 -12.77 -35.06
N ARG A 873 12.43 -12.25 -34.45
CA ARG A 873 13.40 -11.35 -35.10
C ARG A 873 14.84 -11.82 -34.92
N ASP A 874 15.29 -11.95 -33.68
CA ASP A 874 16.69 -12.17 -33.36
C ASP A 874 16.99 -13.67 -33.37
N ARG A 875 17.86 -14.12 -34.28
CA ARG A 875 18.27 -15.52 -34.41
C ARG A 875 19.62 -15.76 -33.76
N PHE A 876 19.68 -16.77 -32.90
CA PHE A 876 20.88 -17.22 -32.22
C PHE A 876 21.20 -18.65 -32.66
N ASN A 877 22.47 -18.91 -32.93
CA ASN A 877 22.96 -20.28 -33.00
C ASN A 877 23.44 -20.67 -31.59
N ASN A 878 22.80 -21.66 -30.99
CA ASN A 878 22.96 -22.05 -29.59
C ASN A 878 23.40 -23.51 -29.51
N ASP A 879 24.63 -23.77 -29.94
CA ASP A 879 25.21 -25.11 -30.02
C ASP A 879 26.32 -25.32 -28.98
N LEU A 880 26.73 -26.59 -28.86
CA LEU A 880 27.80 -27.06 -27.97
C LEU A 880 28.95 -27.69 -28.80
N SER A 881 29.13 -27.25 -30.04
CA SER A 881 30.11 -27.83 -30.96
C SER A 881 31.54 -27.66 -30.45
N GLY A 882 32.39 -28.66 -30.74
CA GLY A 882 33.80 -28.65 -30.39
C GLY A 882 34.28 -29.91 -29.69
N MET A 883 35.57 -29.90 -29.31
CA MET A 883 36.27 -31.07 -28.78
C MET A 883 36.31 -31.07 -27.25
N ARG A 884 36.14 -32.25 -26.66
CA ARG A 884 36.14 -32.49 -25.22
C ARG A 884 36.93 -33.73 -24.85
N GLY A 885 37.82 -33.60 -23.85
CA GLY A 885 38.48 -34.73 -23.23
C GLY A 885 37.63 -35.30 -22.09
N VAL A 886 37.49 -36.63 -22.02
CA VAL A 886 36.75 -37.31 -20.96
C VAL A 886 37.60 -38.41 -20.34
N PHE A 887 37.66 -38.42 -19.02
CA PHE A 887 38.32 -39.40 -18.19
C PHE A 887 37.29 -40.03 -17.25
N GLN A 888 37.20 -41.36 -17.21
CA GLN A 888 36.30 -42.11 -16.35
C GLN A 888 37.05 -43.28 -15.72
N THR A 889 36.76 -43.58 -14.45
CA THR A 889 37.31 -44.74 -13.76
C THR A 889 36.29 -45.30 -12.79
N GLY A 890 36.37 -46.60 -12.53
CA GLY A 890 35.45 -47.25 -11.63
C GLY A 890 35.89 -48.66 -11.25
N VAL A 891 35.00 -49.34 -10.53
CA VAL A 891 35.18 -50.73 -10.14
C VAL A 891 33.87 -51.47 -10.32
N HIS A 892 33.94 -52.64 -10.93
CA HIS A 892 32.87 -53.65 -10.86
C HIS A 892 33.22 -54.67 -9.79
N ALA A 893 32.24 -55.06 -8.98
CA ALA A 893 32.42 -56.00 -7.89
C ALA A 893 31.37 -57.11 -7.95
N LYS A 894 31.83 -58.36 -7.84
CA LYS A 894 30.97 -59.47 -7.43
C LYS A 894 30.83 -59.43 -5.93
N ILE A 895 29.62 -59.13 -5.45
CA ILE A 895 29.32 -59.06 -4.01
C ILE A 895 28.89 -60.45 -3.52
N THR A 896 27.97 -61.10 -4.24
CA THR A 896 27.57 -62.50 -4.00
C THR A 896 27.43 -63.24 -5.34
N ASP A 897 27.05 -64.52 -5.34
CA ASP A 897 26.74 -65.24 -6.58
C ASP A 897 25.55 -64.65 -7.34
N ASN A 898 24.65 -63.96 -6.64
CA ASN A 898 23.42 -63.40 -7.20
C ASN A 898 23.38 -61.87 -7.25
N LEU A 899 24.45 -61.20 -6.80
CA LEU A 899 24.51 -59.74 -6.72
C LEU A 899 25.86 -59.22 -7.18
N THR A 900 25.81 -58.32 -8.15
CA THR A 900 26.95 -57.53 -8.63
C THR A 900 26.69 -56.05 -8.42
N GLY A 901 27.76 -55.27 -8.23
CA GLY A 901 27.70 -53.83 -8.03
C GLY A 901 28.76 -53.11 -8.85
N HIS A 902 28.53 -51.83 -9.13
CA HIS A 902 29.52 -50.95 -9.73
C HIS A 902 29.48 -49.55 -9.14
N LEU A 903 30.66 -48.93 -9.08
CA LEU A 903 30.85 -47.54 -8.70
C LEU A 903 31.83 -46.91 -9.69
N SER A 904 31.48 -45.76 -10.26
CA SER A 904 32.35 -45.03 -11.18
C SER A 904 32.34 -43.53 -10.90
N ALA A 905 33.44 -42.89 -11.28
CA ALA A 905 33.62 -41.45 -11.25
C ALA A 905 34.17 -40.98 -12.60
N GLY A 906 33.79 -39.78 -13.02
CA GLY A 906 34.23 -39.20 -14.28
C GLY A 906 34.48 -37.70 -14.20
N TYR A 907 35.40 -37.22 -15.04
CA TYR A 907 35.70 -35.83 -15.28
C TYR A 907 35.75 -35.60 -16.79
N GLY A 908 35.35 -34.44 -17.25
CA GLY A 908 35.65 -34.06 -18.63
C GLY A 908 35.55 -32.57 -18.87
N ASP A 909 36.37 -32.06 -19.76
CA ASP A 909 36.56 -30.64 -20.00
C ASP A 909 36.86 -30.38 -21.48
N GLY A 910 36.34 -29.28 -22.00
CA GLY A 910 36.42 -28.95 -23.42
C GLY A 910 35.37 -27.95 -23.87
N ALA A 911 35.30 -27.74 -25.18
CA ALA A 911 34.54 -26.68 -25.83
C ALA A 911 33.14 -26.46 -25.22
N GLY A 912 33.01 -25.39 -24.42
CA GLY A 912 31.74 -24.95 -23.84
C GLY A 912 31.11 -25.87 -22.79
N VAL A 913 31.65 -27.06 -22.49
CA VAL A 913 31.07 -28.00 -21.53
C VAL A 913 32.14 -28.62 -20.65
N GLN A 914 32.09 -28.26 -19.37
CA GLN A 914 32.88 -28.88 -18.33
C GLN A 914 31.97 -29.70 -17.39
N SER A 915 32.28 -30.99 -17.22
CA SER A 915 31.70 -31.80 -16.15
C SER A 915 32.76 -32.03 -15.08
N PRO A 916 32.82 -31.19 -14.03
CA PRO A 916 33.84 -31.32 -12.98
C PRO A 916 33.75 -32.65 -12.23
N TRP A 917 32.57 -33.25 -12.17
CA TRP A 917 32.41 -34.60 -11.66
C TRP A 917 31.13 -35.24 -12.20
N ARG A 918 31.22 -36.55 -12.39
CA ARG A 918 30.11 -37.49 -12.55
C ARG A 918 30.34 -38.64 -11.59
N ALA A 919 29.31 -39.10 -10.93
CA ALA A 919 29.34 -40.29 -10.09
C ALA A 919 28.18 -41.21 -10.45
N THR A 920 28.47 -42.49 -10.62
CA THR A 920 27.48 -43.51 -10.95
C THR A 920 27.60 -44.65 -9.95
N VAL A 921 26.47 -45.12 -9.43
CA VAL A 921 26.38 -46.34 -8.61
C VAL A 921 25.30 -47.23 -9.18
N GLY A 922 25.56 -48.51 -9.28
CA GLY A 922 24.51 -49.43 -9.71
C GLY A 922 24.72 -50.86 -9.25
N MET A 923 23.65 -51.63 -9.36
CA MET A 923 23.54 -52.98 -8.87
C MET A 923 22.83 -53.84 -9.92
N SER A 924 23.17 -55.12 -9.94
CA SER A 924 22.54 -56.10 -10.81
C SER A 924 22.33 -57.42 -10.09
N TRP A 925 21.23 -58.10 -10.45
CA TRP A 925 20.76 -59.32 -9.80
C TRP A 925 20.56 -60.43 -10.81
N SER A 926 20.93 -61.65 -10.42
CA SER A 926 20.53 -62.90 -11.07
C SER A 926 19.54 -63.65 -10.18
N PHE A 927 18.61 -64.37 -10.83
CA PHE A 927 17.50 -65.07 -10.19
C PHE A 927 17.32 -66.48 -10.73
#